data_AF-G2E380-F1
#
_entry.id   AF-G2E380-F1
#
_cell.length_a   1.000
_cell.length_b   1.000
_cell.length_c   1.000
_cell.angle_alpha   90.00
_cell.angle_beta   90.00
_cell.angle_gamma   90.00
#
_symmetry.space_group_name_H-M   'P 1'
#
loop_
_entity.id
_entity.type
_entity.pdbx_description
1 polymer ?
#
loop_
_entity_poly.entity_id
_entity_poly.type
_entity_poly.pdbx_seq_one_letter_code
_entity_poly.pdbx_strand_id
1 'polypeptide(L)'
;MSDSGLVWLDQFADLPFAQPFLAQWQEKKSAEPIWLAYEQALDSYLSLQKDMQFVADNYRRLQVCRDDLEKIYALGDVPVSTRLLLGRVYFQLGLYRSVVGCLEPLTQIELRPENAPSVLNWPFLPPLADYDHRSVAQGDISQWLNAALLETLELCSGGTSYIDTESHLPRLSRIKQNPNCSFFMETRLALCAMRLGKSISFGADSQFLHSDNPNHEVWRELSSRVSAANRKSNLLSRPLPTPPRVTTPLEFPIADLQYLPCRSNRSFVIDCDDGKILEVLPLGYTDYALFGRSSDQRWFVKIELEPHPLKRNNLLQEAEIIRELNRLGCISCPTLHGVGSVQSSTLVDVCRLPKGASETLPALLLPYLSSQPAVGLQDLLFTMEEQRKLGWFHADLKPDNIRLCPETQVCYLIDYDQAEPLEQPQIEMPLLDFLRWADDRVRAKYSRFKFNGLFNYFPGIRLEQDILSRLDQGRIDIGQTTLFRSAETTLNPSKIYHTIDLPNIVAHGERTLEARMRLMDLVRFFPGERVLDVGCNSGLLCAYLASRECEVKGIDLDPCVIRGAKMLSNIRGDGITFDCVDLDRAEELGSFDTVMLFSVLHHTQQVLRNAELIAKSCKRVIIECRLHEQGAKPVDGRWITTTAWSYEDVDHLIKGVSEFFPGFQLLNNHGQADRDRYVLELTRDGEAWSGSIFTEKERAKFIQVKEQPATISDEERQAKNKAENEALRLFLLHNTQRWAKIQPTRSDQCVIVELLVGHPGYFIANAVLAKYLQQIYGCNIKAILPNRKDVYMHALAESYGITDYYYEEDIGKLITKAQQLSMYEALQGSGSELRNALLELKVNDIRVGDLIYDMYLRNTGNVTVDRLDDQLLQSAISAIGYYQIYNSIYRANSVVATVVGHTVYTRFGILARVSVSHEVPVYAKKPSPLLVRKYTRPDELQENQRAVDAREFAYFWDVHHDHVVAKGKEHLSNQFNSNASSAGRSGMALWYSEAYEDSRKLYTRTEFCEAVGIDPKKPIVVLFSHTFPDAPHSFRSWLFDDYYQWLKQTLTHVIGIDRVNWVVKPHPDDKYYNSKVSAEMVYEAFASYSHIALAPADINNQSLFDFTHAIVTVTGTAGIEFASQGIPVILAGQAHYSGHGFTHEPKSLADYYQLLSDVADLSRLSPSVVDRVYALVAIQFYCMRVPCVYMPEMPLTPWESYDRTEVWLQASDRVARYEFGEDPFFQSVLVQVAVDAKHAIRYEYHVSGDFRPDFIAV
;
A
#
# COMPACT_ATOMS: atom_id res chain seq x y z
N MET A 1 11.30 48.28 -43.93
CA MET A 1 11.89 48.34 -45.28
C MET A 1 13.18 49.14 -45.22
N SER A 2 14.27 48.41 -45.02
CA SER A 2 15.66 48.74 -45.35
C SER A 2 16.18 47.51 -46.10
N ASP A 3 17.06 47.69 -47.08
CA ASP A 3 17.68 46.64 -47.92
C ASP A 3 18.33 45.51 -47.10
N SER A 4 17.54 44.55 -46.61
CA SER A 4 18.02 43.24 -46.20
C SER A 4 17.67 42.27 -47.32
N GLY A 5 18.69 41.77 -48.02
CA GLY A 5 18.51 40.64 -48.93
C GLY A 5 17.74 39.51 -48.23
N LEU A 6 16.85 38.85 -48.98
CA LEU A 6 16.00 37.77 -48.49
C LEU A 6 16.90 36.69 -47.87
N VAL A 7 16.84 36.53 -46.54
CA VAL A 7 17.73 35.65 -45.77
C VAL A 7 17.52 34.18 -46.16
N TRP A 8 16.30 33.83 -46.56
CA TRP A 8 15.95 32.52 -47.05
C TRP A 8 16.66 32.14 -48.36
N LEU A 9 17.00 33.13 -49.22
CA LEU A 9 17.60 32.85 -50.52
C LEU A 9 19.01 32.27 -50.40
N ASP A 10 19.82 32.83 -49.49
CA ASP A 10 21.18 32.35 -49.21
C ASP A 10 21.15 30.97 -48.54
N GLN A 11 20.20 30.72 -47.64
CA GLN A 11 20.10 29.42 -46.95
C GLN A 11 19.56 28.31 -47.86
N PHE A 12 18.65 28.63 -48.77
CA PHE A 12 18.13 27.66 -49.73
C PHE A 12 19.18 27.29 -50.79
N ALA A 13 20.19 28.15 -51.02
CA ALA A 13 21.35 27.85 -51.85
C ALA A 13 22.23 26.70 -51.30
N ASP A 14 22.06 26.32 -50.04
CA ASP A 14 22.74 25.17 -49.43
C ASP A 14 21.86 23.90 -49.38
N LEU A 15 20.58 23.99 -49.77
CA LEU A 15 19.64 22.86 -49.70
C LEU A 15 19.56 22.13 -51.06
N PRO A 16 19.95 20.83 -51.14
CA PRO A 16 19.96 20.06 -52.38
C PRO A 16 18.61 20.01 -53.12
N PHE A 17 17.47 19.95 -52.41
CA PHE A 17 16.16 19.90 -53.06
C PHE A 17 15.72 21.23 -53.69
N ALA A 18 16.24 22.35 -53.18
CA ALA A 18 15.88 23.70 -53.59
C ALA A 18 16.64 24.16 -54.85
N GLN A 19 17.86 23.63 -55.08
CA GLN A 19 18.74 24.01 -56.19
C GLN A 19 18.05 24.11 -57.56
N PRO A 20 17.19 23.17 -57.99
CA PRO A 20 16.57 23.22 -59.31
C PRO A 20 15.58 24.39 -59.49
N PHE A 21 15.12 25.01 -58.41
CA PHE A 21 14.06 26.03 -58.40
C PHE A 21 14.56 27.43 -58.03
N LEU A 22 15.81 27.56 -57.55
CA LEU A 22 16.36 28.84 -57.07
C LEU A 22 16.27 29.96 -58.11
N ALA A 23 16.63 29.70 -59.38
CA ALA A 23 16.56 30.70 -60.44
C ALA A 23 15.11 31.18 -60.68
N GLN A 24 14.13 30.26 -60.64
CA GLN A 24 12.71 30.57 -60.79
C GLN A 24 12.17 31.36 -59.58
N TRP A 25 12.57 30.99 -58.37
CA TRP A 25 12.16 31.68 -57.14
C TRP A 25 12.79 33.08 -57.01
N GLN A 26 14.01 33.29 -57.53
CA GLN A 26 14.67 34.59 -57.58
C GLN A 26 13.98 35.58 -58.53
N GLU A 27 13.44 35.10 -59.67
CA GLU A 27 12.77 35.95 -60.65
C GLU A 27 11.35 36.36 -60.23
N LYS A 28 10.74 35.64 -59.28
CA LYS A 28 9.41 35.96 -58.75
C LYS A 28 9.49 36.92 -57.57
N LYS A 29 9.19 38.20 -57.81
CA LYS A 29 8.86 39.18 -56.78
C LYS A 29 7.36 39.48 -56.84
N SER A 30 6.57 39.05 -55.86
CA SER A 30 5.18 39.51 -55.73
C SER A 30 5.11 40.70 -54.76
N ALA A 31 4.36 41.73 -55.14
CA ALA A 31 4.02 42.85 -54.26
C ALA A 31 2.75 42.58 -53.43
N GLU A 32 2.16 41.39 -53.53
CA GLU A 32 0.95 41.05 -52.78
C GLU A 32 1.26 40.84 -51.29
N PRO A 33 0.46 41.42 -50.37
CA PRO A 33 0.72 41.37 -48.93
C PRO A 33 0.85 39.95 -48.34
N ILE A 34 0.14 38.97 -48.91
CA ILE A 34 0.15 37.58 -48.42
C ILE A 34 1.52 36.90 -48.61
N TRP A 35 2.20 37.18 -49.73
CA TRP A 35 3.52 36.63 -50.03
C TRP A 35 4.62 37.33 -49.24
N LEU A 36 4.50 38.64 -49.03
CA LEU A 36 5.40 39.38 -48.15
C LEU A 36 5.30 38.89 -46.69
N ALA A 37 4.09 38.58 -46.20
CA ALA A 37 3.90 38.00 -44.87
C ALA A 37 4.46 36.57 -44.77
N TYR A 38 4.30 35.77 -45.83
CA TYR A 38 4.86 34.42 -45.89
C TYR A 38 6.40 34.43 -45.89
N GLU A 39 7.02 35.28 -46.70
CA GLU A 39 8.49 35.44 -46.74
C GLU A 39 9.06 35.86 -45.38
N GLN A 40 8.36 36.76 -44.66
CA GLN A 40 8.74 37.16 -43.31
C GLN A 40 8.64 36.00 -42.30
N ALA A 41 7.60 35.18 -42.40
CA ALA A 41 7.46 33.99 -41.56
C ALA A 41 8.53 32.94 -41.88
N LEU A 42 8.87 32.77 -43.17
CA LEU A 42 9.94 31.87 -43.62
C LEU A 42 11.32 32.34 -43.14
N ASP A 43 11.64 33.64 -43.26
CA ASP A 43 12.88 34.21 -42.74
C ASP A 43 12.96 34.09 -41.21
N SER A 44 11.85 34.35 -40.51
CA SER A 44 11.75 34.16 -39.06
C SER A 44 12.03 32.71 -38.67
N TYR A 45 11.46 31.76 -39.41
CA TYR A 45 11.72 30.34 -39.21
C TYR A 45 13.19 29.97 -39.45
N LEU A 46 13.79 30.42 -40.56
CA LEU A 46 15.17 30.09 -40.90
C LEU A 46 16.19 30.76 -39.97
N SER A 47 15.84 31.89 -39.35
CA SER A 47 16.67 32.52 -38.32
C SER A 47 16.80 31.67 -37.04
N LEU A 48 15.86 30.74 -36.79
CA LEU A 48 15.92 29.80 -35.67
C LEU A 48 17.13 28.86 -35.75
N GLN A 49 17.59 28.53 -36.95
CA GLN A 49 18.64 27.52 -37.15
C GLN A 49 20.06 28.06 -36.91
N LYS A 50 20.24 29.38 -36.72
CA LYS A 50 21.56 30.01 -36.54
C LYS A 50 21.97 30.22 -35.08
N ASP A 51 21.03 30.27 -34.13
CA ASP A 51 21.28 30.49 -32.69
C ASP A 51 20.73 29.32 -31.84
N MET A 52 21.40 28.17 -31.88
CA MET A 52 21.01 26.97 -31.12
C MET A 52 21.42 27.00 -29.63
N GLN A 53 21.80 28.15 -29.07
CA GLN A 53 22.37 28.23 -27.71
C GLN A 53 21.32 28.11 -26.58
N PHE A 54 20.03 28.40 -26.83
CA PHE A 54 18.97 28.27 -25.82
C PHE A 54 17.66 27.69 -26.40
N VAL A 55 17.26 26.51 -25.92
CA VAL A 55 16.06 25.78 -26.38
C VAL A 55 14.76 26.58 -26.16
N ALA A 56 14.69 27.36 -25.08
CA ALA A 56 13.50 28.15 -24.73
C ALA A 56 13.25 29.32 -25.69
N ASP A 57 14.31 29.98 -26.18
CA ASP A 57 14.16 31.08 -27.14
C ASP A 57 13.76 30.55 -28.52
N ASN A 58 14.27 29.39 -28.93
CA ASN A 58 13.84 28.72 -30.15
C ASN A 58 12.38 28.29 -30.09
N TYR A 59 11.91 27.78 -28.95
CA TYR A 59 10.49 27.45 -28.75
C TYR A 59 9.60 28.69 -28.82
N ARG A 60 9.98 29.79 -28.14
CA ARG A 60 9.23 31.07 -28.19
C ARG A 60 9.14 31.62 -29.62
N ARG A 61 10.25 31.60 -30.35
CA ARG A 61 10.29 32.07 -31.75
C ARG A 61 9.51 31.13 -32.70
N LEU A 62 9.48 29.82 -32.45
CA LEU A 62 8.60 28.87 -33.16
C LEU A 62 7.11 29.17 -32.91
N GLN A 63 6.73 29.55 -31.69
CA GLN A 63 5.36 29.97 -31.37
C GLN A 63 4.98 31.27 -32.10
N VAL A 64 5.87 32.25 -32.17
CA VAL A 64 5.64 33.48 -32.96
C VAL A 64 5.48 33.13 -34.44
N CYS A 65 6.36 32.29 -34.99
CA CYS A 65 6.28 31.82 -36.37
C CYS A 65 4.97 31.06 -36.65
N ARG A 66 4.49 30.24 -35.70
CA ARG A 66 3.18 29.58 -35.79
C ARG A 66 2.06 30.61 -35.88
N ASP A 67 2.02 31.57 -34.96
CA ASP A 67 0.95 32.56 -34.89
C ASP A 67 0.87 33.39 -36.17
N ASP A 68 2.01 33.73 -36.78
CA ASP A 68 2.06 34.46 -38.04
C ASP A 68 1.59 33.61 -39.23
N LEU A 69 1.96 32.33 -39.28
CA LEU A 69 1.50 31.40 -40.32
C LEU A 69 0.01 31.05 -40.16
N GLU A 70 -0.51 30.95 -38.94
CA GLU A 70 -1.94 30.73 -38.66
C GLU A 70 -2.81 31.90 -39.12
N LYS A 71 -2.32 33.15 -38.97
CA LYS A 71 -3.00 34.33 -39.53
C LYS A 71 -3.12 34.24 -41.06
N ILE A 72 -2.07 33.77 -41.75
CA ILE A 72 -2.11 33.55 -43.20
C ILE A 72 -3.06 32.39 -43.52
N TYR A 73 -3.02 31.31 -42.74
CA TYR A 73 -3.86 30.13 -42.90
C TYR A 73 -5.37 30.44 -42.73
N ALA A 74 -5.72 31.40 -41.88
CA ALA A 74 -7.11 31.81 -41.64
C ALA A 74 -7.76 32.58 -42.81
N LEU A 75 -7.00 33.01 -43.82
CA LEU A 75 -7.50 33.80 -44.96
C LEU A 75 -8.24 32.97 -46.03
N GLY A 76 -8.33 31.64 -45.87
CA GLY A 76 -9.17 30.75 -46.69
C GLY A 76 -8.45 30.05 -47.85
N ASP A 77 -8.01 30.79 -48.87
CA ASP A 77 -7.27 30.22 -50.02
C ASP A 77 -5.76 30.19 -49.75
N VAL A 78 -5.35 29.27 -48.88
CA VAL A 78 -4.00 29.22 -48.32
C VAL A 78 -3.01 28.56 -49.27
N PRO A 79 -1.89 29.22 -49.61
CA PRO A 79 -0.84 28.60 -50.41
C PRO A 79 -0.30 27.30 -49.83
N VAL A 80 0.07 26.36 -50.71
CA VAL A 80 0.67 25.07 -50.32
C VAL A 80 1.96 25.28 -49.52
N SER A 81 2.78 26.26 -49.90
CA SER A 81 4.03 26.60 -49.20
C SER A 81 3.80 27.02 -47.73
N THR A 82 2.70 27.73 -47.46
CA THR A 82 2.26 28.08 -46.09
C THR A 82 1.82 26.84 -45.32
N ARG A 83 1.05 25.94 -45.94
CA ARG A 83 0.61 24.70 -45.30
C ARG A 83 1.77 23.77 -44.94
N LEU A 84 2.77 23.67 -45.82
CA LEU A 84 3.96 22.87 -45.60
C LEU A 84 4.82 23.43 -44.45
N LEU A 85 5.07 24.74 -44.44
CA LEU A 85 5.83 25.38 -43.37
C LEU A 85 5.07 25.37 -42.03
N LEU A 86 3.77 25.63 -42.04
CA LEU A 86 2.93 25.54 -40.85
C LEU A 86 2.87 24.10 -40.32
N GLY A 87 2.75 23.11 -41.21
CA GLY A 87 2.85 21.70 -40.85
C GLY A 87 4.18 21.33 -40.21
N ARG A 88 5.29 21.89 -40.72
CA ARG A 88 6.63 21.75 -40.12
C ARG A 88 6.71 22.37 -38.73
N VAL A 89 6.19 23.59 -38.57
CA VAL A 89 6.17 24.30 -37.28
C VAL A 89 5.29 23.56 -36.28
N TYR A 90 4.10 23.11 -36.67
CA TYR A 90 3.26 22.25 -35.83
C TYR A 90 3.95 20.95 -35.44
N PHE A 91 4.65 20.31 -36.38
CA PHE A 91 5.40 19.08 -36.11
C PHE A 91 6.49 19.32 -35.06
N GLN A 92 7.25 20.41 -35.19
CA GLN A 92 8.29 20.79 -34.23
C GLN A 92 7.76 21.28 -32.87
N LEU A 93 6.54 21.84 -32.86
CA LEU A 93 5.82 22.21 -31.63
C LEU A 93 5.07 21.01 -31.01
N GLY A 94 5.13 19.81 -31.59
CA GLY A 94 4.43 18.62 -31.08
C GLY A 94 2.91 18.64 -31.29
N LEU A 95 2.39 19.56 -32.11
CA LEU A 95 0.96 19.76 -32.36
C LEU A 95 0.43 18.80 -33.45
N TYR A 96 0.56 17.48 -33.23
CA TYR A 96 0.32 16.46 -34.27
C TYR A 96 -1.09 16.44 -34.86
N ARG A 97 -2.13 16.77 -34.07
CA ARG A 97 -3.50 16.92 -34.61
C ARG A 97 -3.59 18.08 -35.60
N SER A 98 -2.90 19.18 -35.32
CA SER A 98 -2.82 20.34 -36.20
C SER A 98 -1.98 20.05 -37.44
N VAL A 99 -0.92 19.23 -37.31
CA VAL A 99 -0.17 18.69 -38.46
C VAL A 99 -1.10 17.92 -39.39
N VAL A 100 -1.86 16.96 -38.86
CA VAL A 100 -2.83 16.15 -39.64
C VAL A 100 -3.87 17.07 -40.28
N GLY A 101 -4.52 17.95 -39.51
CA GLY A 101 -5.53 18.87 -40.02
C GLY A 101 -5.04 19.83 -41.11
N CYS A 102 -3.78 20.27 -41.04
CA CYS A 102 -3.18 21.18 -42.03
C CYS A 102 -2.72 20.45 -43.30
N LEU A 103 -2.11 19.26 -43.16
CA LEU A 103 -1.43 18.54 -44.24
C LEU A 103 -2.28 17.46 -44.92
N GLU A 104 -3.22 16.83 -44.23
CA GLU A 104 -4.07 15.77 -44.80
C GLU A 104 -4.84 16.22 -46.06
N PRO A 105 -5.38 17.45 -46.15
CA PRO A 105 -6.01 17.94 -47.38
C PRO A 105 -5.08 17.95 -48.60
N LEU A 106 -3.76 18.14 -48.40
CA LEU A 106 -2.77 18.14 -49.48
C LEU A 106 -2.56 16.75 -50.09
N THR A 107 -2.99 15.68 -49.41
CA THR A 107 -2.92 14.31 -49.97
C THR A 107 -4.04 14.00 -50.97
N GLN A 108 -5.13 14.78 -50.94
CA GLN A 108 -6.29 14.64 -51.83
C GLN A 108 -6.17 15.49 -53.09
N ILE A 109 -5.38 16.57 -53.04
CA ILE A 109 -4.96 17.33 -54.22
C ILE A 109 -3.88 16.47 -54.88
N GLU A 110 -4.20 15.77 -55.97
CA GLU A 110 -3.17 15.00 -56.69
C GLU A 110 -2.10 15.95 -57.22
N LEU A 111 -0.98 16.05 -56.49
CA LEU A 111 0.27 16.63 -56.95
C LEU A 111 0.83 15.73 -58.06
N ARG A 112 0.17 15.72 -59.22
CA ARG A 112 0.65 15.05 -60.43
C ARG A 112 1.85 15.82 -60.98
N PRO A 113 2.79 15.15 -61.68
CA PRO A 113 3.94 15.82 -62.30
C PRO A 113 3.58 17.03 -63.17
N GLU A 114 2.37 17.02 -63.72
CA GLU A 114 1.78 18.02 -64.61
C GLU A 114 1.18 19.24 -63.88
N ASN A 115 0.87 19.13 -62.57
CA ASN A 115 0.38 20.23 -61.71
C ASN A 115 1.40 20.69 -60.65
N ALA A 116 2.44 19.90 -60.39
CA ALA A 116 3.53 20.26 -59.49
C ALA A 116 4.24 21.60 -59.83
N PRO A 117 4.47 21.97 -61.11
CA PRO A 117 5.16 23.21 -61.45
C PRO A 117 4.41 24.47 -61.00
N SER A 118 3.08 24.43 -60.91
CA SER A 118 2.27 25.58 -60.50
C SER A 118 2.18 25.73 -58.97
N VAL A 119 2.28 24.61 -58.24
CA VAL A 119 2.27 24.54 -56.77
C VAL A 119 3.63 24.88 -56.16
N LEU A 120 4.71 24.61 -56.88
CA LEU A 120 6.11 24.84 -56.46
C LEU A 120 6.66 26.21 -56.90
N ASN A 121 5.73 27.11 -57.22
CA ASN A 121 5.98 28.43 -57.75
C ASN A 121 6.57 29.44 -56.75
N TRP A 122 6.66 29.06 -55.48
CA TRP A 122 7.12 29.85 -54.35
C TRP A 122 8.04 28.99 -53.47
N PRO A 123 9.04 29.59 -52.78
CA PRO A 123 9.93 28.87 -51.88
C PRO A 123 9.13 28.17 -50.78
N PHE A 124 9.54 26.97 -50.41
CA PHE A 124 8.91 26.19 -49.33
C PHE A 124 9.94 25.30 -48.63
N LEU A 125 9.59 24.88 -47.41
CA LEU A 125 10.29 23.82 -46.68
C LEU A 125 9.39 22.57 -46.57
N PRO A 126 9.95 21.35 -46.66
CA PRO A 126 9.19 20.14 -46.41
C PRO A 126 8.73 20.07 -44.93
N PRO A 127 7.64 19.36 -44.63
CA PRO A 127 7.14 19.26 -43.25
C PRO A 127 8.09 18.54 -42.28
N LEU A 128 8.97 17.67 -42.79
CA LEU A 128 10.04 17.03 -42.03
C LEU A 128 11.40 17.59 -42.43
N ALA A 129 12.19 18.02 -41.45
CA ALA A 129 13.52 18.56 -41.67
C ALA A 129 14.49 17.56 -42.33
N ASP A 130 14.30 16.26 -42.11
CA ASP A 130 15.10 15.19 -42.73
C ASP A 130 15.07 15.20 -44.27
N TYR A 131 14.10 15.89 -44.87
CA TYR A 131 14.01 16.05 -46.31
C TYR A 131 14.88 17.20 -46.82
N ASP A 132 15.24 18.18 -46.00
CA ASP A 132 16.02 19.37 -46.41
C ASP A 132 17.32 19.02 -47.17
N HIS A 133 17.96 17.92 -46.78
CA HIS A 133 19.23 17.48 -47.36
C HIS A 133 19.09 16.31 -48.34
N ARG A 134 17.87 15.86 -48.65
CA ARG A 134 17.64 14.80 -49.63
C ARG A 134 17.60 15.39 -51.03
N SER A 135 18.49 14.92 -51.90
CA SER A 135 18.42 15.24 -53.32
C SER A 135 17.14 14.67 -53.93
N VAL A 136 16.50 15.41 -54.84
CA VAL A 136 15.32 14.92 -55.57
C VAL A 136 15.79 13.84 -56.55
N ALA A 137 15.61 12.57 -56.19
CA ALA A 137 16.04 11.45 -57.01
C ALA A 137 15.26 11.45 -58.35
N GLN A 138 15.99 11.40 -59.47
CA GLN A 138 15.45 11.30 -60.85
C GLN A 138 14.59 12.48 -61.35
N GLY A 139 14.55 13.61 -60.63
CA GLY A 139 13.92 14.85 -61.11
C GLY A 139 12.40 14.95 -60.92
N ASP A 140 11.74 14.01 -60.24
CA ASP A 140 10.30 14.10 -59.92
C ASP A 140 10.07 14.61 -58.48
N ILE A 141 10.06 15.93 -58.34
CA ILE A 141 9.78 16.64 -57.07
C ILE A 141 8.41 16.29 -56.48
N SER A 142 7.45 15.90 -57.32
CA SER A 142 6.11 15.49 -56.88
C SER A 142 6.19 14.19 -56.07
N GLN A 143 7.01 13.23 -56.50
CA GLN A 143 7.27 12.02 -55.72
C GLN A 143 7.99 12.34 -54.42
N TRP A 144 9.02 13.19 -54.47
CA TRP A 144 9.75 13.59 -53.27
C TRP A 144 8.85 14.27 -52.22
N LEU A 145 7.99 15.21 -52.65
CA LEU A 145 7.10 15.95 -51.75
C LEU A 145 5.98 15.06 -51.21
N ASN A 146 5.47 14.14 -52.03
CA ASN A 146 4.48 13.16 -51.61
C ASN A 146 5.06 12.19 -50.55
N ALA A 147 6.34 11.81 -50.66
CA ALA A 147 7.02 11.06 -49.61
C ALA A 147 7.07 11.88 -48.30
N ALA A 148 7.55 13.12 -48.37
CA ALA A 148 7.62 13.99 -47.19
C ALA A 148 6.26 14.14 -46.48
N LEU A 149 5.17 14.36 -47.24
CA LEU A 149 3.82 14.49 -46.70
C LEU A 149 3.31 13.20 -46.06
N LEU A 150 3.38 12.07 -46.78
CA LEU A 150 2.83 10.81 -46.30
C LEU A 150 3.59 10.29 -45.07
N GLU A 151 4.92 10.47 -45.02
CA GLU A 151 5.72 10.12 -43.85
C GLU A 151 5.39 10.99 -42.64
N THR A 152 5.19 12.29 -42.84
CA THR A 152 4.77 13.20 -41.76
C THR A 152 3.42 12.78 -41.19
N LEU A 153 2.45 12.46 -42.04
CA LEU A 153 1.12 12.03 -41.61
C LEU A 153 1.12 10.68 -40.91
N GLU A 154 1.97 9.75 -41.34
CA GLU A 154 2.19 8.46 -40.68
C GLU A 154 2.87 8.59 -39.30
N LEU A 155 3.73 9.60 -39.13
CA LEU A 155 4.33 9.94 -37.84
C LEU A 155 3.34 10.60 -36.87
N CYS A 156 2.32 11.29 -37.39
CA CYS A 156 1.39 12.12 -36.59
C CYS A 156 0.02 11.48 -36.33
N SER A 157 -0.30 10.35 -36.97
CA SER A 157 -1.58 9.65 -36.78
C SER A 157 -1.72 9.01 -35.39
N GLY A 158 -2.94 9.03 -34.84
CA GLY A 158 -3.26 8.69 -33.43
C GLY A 158 -3.05 7.23 -32.99
N GLY A 159 -2.47 6.37 -33.84
CA GLY A 159 -2.09 5.00 -33.54
C GLY A 159 -0.78 4.63 -34.26
N THR A 160 0.05 3.77 -33.65
CA THR A 160 1.21 3.24 -34.37
C THR A 160 0.73 2.23 -35.41
N SER A 161 1.32 2.23 -36.60
CA SER A 161 1.00 1.25 -37.65
C SER A 161 1.29 -0.20 -37.25
N TYR A 162 2.07 -0.40 -36.18
CA TYR A 162 2.21 -1.71 -35.57
C TYR A 162 0.93 -2.17 -34.87
N ILE A 163 0.16 -1.30 -34.21
CA ILE A 163 -1.04 -1.66 -33.43
C ILE A 163 -2.28 -1.72 -34.32
N ASP A 164 -2.49 -0.70 -35.17
CA ASP A 164 -3.59 -0.64 -36.13
C ASP A 164 -3.11 -0.95 -37.54
N THR A 165 -2.59 -2.17 -37.72
CA THR A 165 -1.89 -2.54 -38.94
C THR A 165 -2.80 -2.52 -40.17
N GLU A 166 -4.09 -2.83 -40.03
CA GLU A 166 -5.01 -2.94 -41.16
C GLU A 166 -5.39 -1.57 -41.74
N SER A 167 -5.56 -0.53 -40.90
CA SER A 167 -5.90 0.82 -41.38
C SER A 167 -4.70 1.56 -42.00
N HIS A 168 -3.48 1.28 -41.54
CA HIS A 168 -2.26 1.92 -42.02
C HIS A 168 -1.61 1.21 -43.22
N LEU A 169 -1.90 -0.08 -43.44
CA LEU A 169 -1.28 -0.88 -44.51
C LEU A 169 -1.42 -0.25 -45.91
N PRO A 170 -2.59 0.29 -46.31
CA PRO A 170 -2.73 0.93 -47.62
C PRO A 170 -1.81 2.15 -47.80
N ARG A 171 -1.67 2.97 -46.74
CA ARG A 171 -0.82 4.16 -46.72
C ARG A 171 0.66 3.77 -46.76
N LEU A 172 1.10 2.84 -45.92
CA LEU A 172 2.49 2.33 -45.90
C LEU A 172 2.88 1.63 -47.20
N SER A 173 1.96 0.90 -47.82
CA SER A 173 2.19 0.26 -49.13
C SER A 173 2.39 1.29 -50.24
N ARG A 174 1.67 2.42 -50.18
CA ARG A 174 1.84 3.56 -51.10
C ARG A 174 3.16 4.30 -50.85
N ILE A 175 3.55 4.48 -49.58
CA ILE A 175 4.84 5.09 -49.20
C ILE A 175 6.02 4.25 -49.74
N LYS A 176 5.97 2.92 -49.60
CA LYS A 176 7.01 2.00 -50.09
C LYS A 176 7.25 2.06 -51.60
N GLN A 177 6.23 2.40 -52.38
CA GLN A 177 6.35 2.52 -53.83
C GLN A 177 7.11 3.80 -54.25
N ASN A 178 7.33 4.72 -53.31
CA ASN A 178 8.03 5.96 -53.54
C ASN A 178 9.56 5.76 -53.41
N PRO A 179 10.37 6.13 -54.42
CA PRO A 179 11.82 5.99 -54.34
C PRO A 179 12.49 6.89 -53.29
N ASN A 180 11.77 7.89 -52.75
CA ASN A 180 12.27 8.79 -51.70
C ASN A 180 11.84 8.37 -50.28
N CYS A 181 11.23 7.19 -50.13
CA CYS A 181 10.84 6.60 -48.85
C CYS A 181 12.04 6.49 -47.90
N SER A 182 11.87 6.89 -46.64
CA SER A 182 12.88 6.75 -45.60
C SER A 182 13.03 5.29 -45.17
N PHE A 183 14.24 4.92 -44.78
CA PHE A 183 14.54 3.63 -44.16
C PHE A 183 13.64 3.33 -42.95
N PHE A 184 13.23 4.37 -42.22
CA PHE A 184 12.33 4.25 -41.08
C PHE A 184 10.93 3.73 -41.47
N MET A 185 10.39 4.18 -42.60
CA MET A 185 9.11 3.68 -43.13
C MET A 185 9.20 2.26 -43.66
N GLU A 186 10.31 1.91 -44.29
CA GLU A 186 10.56 0.52 -44.71
C GLU A 186 10.61 -0.43 -43.49
N THR A 187 11.17 0.04 -42.38
CA THR A 187 11.24 -0.72 -41.11
C THR A 187 9.85 -0.94 -40.54
N ARG A 188 9.01 0.10 -40.53
CA ARG A 188 7.61 -0.02 -40.09
C ARG A 188 6.83 -1.01 -40.93
N LEU A 189 6.96 -0.94 -42.26
CA LEU A 189 6.27 -1.87 -43.14
C LEU A 189 6.73 -3.32 -42.94
N ALA A 190 8.03 -3.55 -42.73
CA ALA A 190 8.56 -4.87 -42.40
C ALA A 190 7.95 -5.39 -41.08
N LEU A 191 7.91 -4.59 -40.02
CA LEU A 191 7.30 -4.98 -38.74
C LEU A 191 5.79 -5.29 -38.86
N CYS A 192 5.05 -4.49 -39.65
CA CYS A 192 3.65 -4.76 -39.97
C CYS A 192 3.47 -6.09 -40.71
N ALA A 193 4.33 -6.38 -41.69
CA ALA A 193 4.31 -7.66 -42.42
C ALA A 193 4.61 -8.86 -41.49
N MET A 194 5.56 -8.72 -40.56
CA MET A 194 5.85 -9.76 -39.54
C MET A 194 4.63 -10.02 -38.66
N ARG A 195 3.97 -8.95 -38.19
CA ARG A 195 2.77 -9.06 -37.33
C ARG A 195 1.62 -9.75 -38.04
N LEU A 196 1.44 -9.47 -39.34
CA LEU A 196 0.42 -10.13 -40.17
C LEU A 196 0.85 -11.53 -40.65
N GLY A 197 1.99 -12.05 -40.21
CA GLY A 197 2.50 -13.37 -40.59
C GLY A 197 2.86 -13.48 -42.09
N LYS A 198 3.11 -12.37 -42.77
CA LYS A 198 3.52 -12.33 -44.18
C LYS A 198 5.03 -12.50 -44.31
N SER A 199 5.46 -13.18 -45.36
CA SER A 199 6.89 -13.30 -45.70
C SER A 199 7.48 -11.95 -46.10
N ILE A 200 8.68 -11.65 -45.62
CA ILE A 200 9.40 -10.42 -45.94
C ILE A 200 10.63 -10.80 -46.74
N SER A 201 10.81 -10.14 -47.87
CA SER A 201 12.02 -10.24 -48.69
C SER A 201 12.61 -8.85 -48.88
N PHE A 202 13.92 -8.77 -48.78
CA PHE A 202 14.69 -7.56 -49.05
C PHE A 202 15.53 -7.78 -50.32
N GLY A 203 15.64 -6.77 -51.17
CA GLY A 203 16.57 -6.80 -52.30
C GLY A 203 18.02 -6.86 -51.81
N ALA A 204 18.93 -7.32 -52.67
CA ALA A 204 20.36 -7.47 -52.33
C ALA A 204 21.01 -6.14 -51.86
N ASP A 205 20.51 -5.00 -52.36
CA ASP A 205 21.04 -3.67 -52.05
C ASP A 205 20.33 -2.98 -50.86
N SER A 206 19.41 -3.68 -50.18
CA SER A 206 18.60 -3.12 -49.09
C SER A 206 19.41 -2.73 -47.86
N GLN A 207 19.19 -1.52 -47.33
CA GLN A 207 19.78 -1.00 -46.08
C GLN A 207 19.56 -1.92 -44.85
N PHE A 208 18.59 -2.83 -44.89
CA PHE A 208 18.43 -3.88 -43.87
C PHE A 208 19.56 -4.91 -43.83
N LEU A 209 20.25 -5.10 -44.95
CA LEU A 209 21.27 -6.15 -45.13
C LEU A 209 22.71 -5.61 -45.13
N HIS A 210 22.88 -4.28 -45.13
CA HIS A 210 24.17 -3.60 -45.02
C HIS A 210 24.73 -3.73 -43.61
N SER A 211 26.05 -3.89 -43.49
CA SER A 211 26.75 -4.05 -42.22
C SER A 211 26.55 -2.90 -41.22
N ASP A 212 26.25 -1.71 -41.74
CA ASP A 212 26.09 -0.48 -40.95
C ASP A 212 24.77 -0.48 -40.15
N ASN A 213 23.84 -1.40 -40.47
CA ASN A 213 22.70 -1.68 -39.63
C ASN A 213 23.09 -2.69 -38.53
N PRO A 214 23.00 -2.33 -37.24
CA PRO A 214 23.43 -3.20 -36.13
C PRO A 214 22.64 -4.51 -36.04
N ASN A 215 21.47 -4.59 -36.71
CA ASN A 215 20.62 -5.78 -36.75
C ASN A 215 20.65 -6.48 -38.12
N HIS A 216 21.60 -6.18 -38.99
CA HIS A 216 21.59 -6.67 -40.37
C HIS A 216 21.62 -8.20 -40.49
N GLU A 217 22.28 -8.90 -39.55
CA GLU A 217 22.26 -10.37 -39.50
C GLU A 217 20.87 -10.92 -39.15
N VAL A 218 20.16 -10.27 -38.23
CA VAL A 218 18.79 -10.63 -37.84
C VAL A 218 17.84 -10.45 -39.04
N TRP A 219 17.96 -9.31 -39.75
CA TRP A 219 17.15 -9.07 -40.95
C TRP A 219 17.49 -10.03 -42.09
N ARG A 220 18.76 -10.41 -42.23
CA ARG A 220 19.22 -11.42 -43.20
C ARG A 220 18.61 -12.78 -42.90
N GLU A 221 18.64 -13.22 -41.64
CA GLU A 221 18.03 -14.48 -41.21
C GLU A 221 16.50 -14.49 -41.42
N LEU A 222 15.82 -13.41 -41.06
CA LEU A 222 14.37 -13.26 -41.23
C LEU A 222 13.97 -13.30 -42.71
N SER A 223 14.78 -12.71 -43.60
CA SER A 223 14.53 -12.70 -45.05
C SER A 223 14.76 -14.06 -45.73
N SER A 224 15.63 -14.90 -45.18
CA SER A 224 15.96 -16.23 -45.75
C SER A 224 14.93 -17.33 -45.48
N ARG A 225 13.91 -17.07 -44.64
CA ARG A 225 12.88 -18.05 -44.29
C ARG A 225 11.74 -18.03 -45.32
N VAL A 226 11.94 -18.73 -46.44
CA VAL A 226 10.90 -18.96 -47.45
C VAL A 226 9.88 -19.98 -46.94
N SER A 227 8.62 -19.54 -46.89
CA SER A 227 7.37 -20.32 -46.77
C SER A 227 7.34 -21.46 -45.73
N ALA A 228 6.80 -21.16 -44.54
CA ALA A 228 6.14 -22.17 -43.70
C ALA A 228 4.85 -21.59 -43.13
N ALA A 229 3.83 -21.49 -43.98
CA ALA A 229 2.44 -21.49 -43.55
C ALA A 229 2.12 -22.86 -42.91
N ASN A 230 2.64 -23.11 -41.70
CA ASN A 230 2.22 -24.15 -40.75
C ASN A 230 3.16 -24.24 -39.51
N ARG A 231 3.43 -23.11 -38.85
CA ARG A 231 3.85 -23.11 -37.44
C ARG A 231 3.16 -21.99 -36.67
N LYS A 232 1.89 -22.23 -36.30
CA LYS A 232 1.46 -21.81 -34.97
C LYS A 232 2.26 -22.67 -33.97
N SER A 233 2.78 -22.05 -32.93
CA SER A 233 3.64 -22.59 -31.86
C SER A 233 5.17 -22.55 -32.09
N ASN A 234 5.85 -21.99 -31.08
CA ASN A 234 7.24 -22.25 -30.70
C ASN A 234 8.39 -21.32 -31.16
N LEU A 235 8.20 -20.00 -31.15
CA LEU A 235 9.35 -19.06 -31.06
C LEU A 235 9.23 -17.95 -29.99
N LEU A 236 8.06 -17.73 -29.37
CA LEU A 236 7.87 -16.93 -28.15
C LEU A 236 7.51 -17.77 -26.91
N SER A 237 7.57 -19.10 -27.03
CA SER A 237 7.38 -20.07 -25.95
C SER A 237 8.67 -20.82 -25.64
N ARG A 238 9.83 -20.16 -25.76
CA ARG A 238 10.83 -20.44 -24.73
C ARG A 238 10.40 -19.62 -23.53
N PRO A 239 9.94 -20.26 -22.44
CA PRO A 239 10.00 -19.61 -21.15
C PRO A 239 11.43 -19.03 -21.06
N LEU A 240 11.59 -17.78 -20.61
CA LEU A 240 12.66 -17.57 -19.62
C LEU A 240 12.51 -18.74 -18.68
N PRO A 241 13.56 -19.58 -18.48
CA PRO A 241 13.42 -20.79 -17.70
C PRO A 241 12.59 -20.39 -16.50
N THR A 242 11.38 -20.95 -16.39
CA THR A 242 10.73 -21.02 -15.09
C THR A 242 11.90 -21.42 -14.20
N PRO A 243 12.25 -20.68 -13.13
CA PRO A 243 13.24 -21.19 -12.19
C PRO A 243 12.81 -22.64 -12.01
N PRO A 244 13.70 -23.60 -12.36
CA PRO A 244 13.29 -24.95 -12.69
C PRO A 244 12.26 -25.32 -11.64
N ARG A 245 11.09 -25.83 -12.05
CA ARG A 245 10.25 -26.51 -11.06
C ARG A 245 11.21 -27.53 -10.47
N VAL A 246 11.75 -27.21 -9.31
CA VAL A 246 12.53 -28.15 -8.56
C VAL A 246 11.43 -28.99 -7.92
N THR A 247 10.84 -29.86 -8.73
CA THR A 247 10.42 -31.18 -8.30
C THR A 247 11.70 -31.90 -7.88
N THR A 248 12.33 -31.43 -6.80
CA THR A 248 12.86 -32.36 -5.83
C THR A 248 11.70 -32.52 -4.87
N PRO A 249 11.02 -33.67 -4.88
CA PRO A 249 10.64 -34.17 -3.59
C PRO A 249 11.93 -34.16 -2.77
N LEU A 250 11.90 -33.62 -1.56
CA LEU A 250 12.85 -34.03 -0.53
C LEU A 250 12.47 -35.47 -0.11
N GLU A 251 12.41 -36.35 -1.11
CA GLU A 251 12.36 -37.79 -0.95
C GLU A 251 13.81 -38.17 -0.63
N PHE A 252 14.14 -38.09 0.66
CA PHE A 252 15.40 -38.59 1.16
C PHE A 252 15.24 -40.09 1.42
N PRO A 253 15.83 -40.97 0.59
CA PRO A 253 15.82 -42.38 0.88
C PRO A 253 16.63 -42.60 2.17
N ILE A 254 15.94 -42.93 3.27
CA ILE A 254 16.48 -43.31 4.60
C ILE A 254 17.25 -44.66 4.53
N ALA A 255 17.60 -45.15 3.34
CA ALA A 255 17.96 -46.56 3.14
C ALA A 255 19.40 -46.93 3.52
N ASP A 256 20.31 -45.97 3.76
CA ASP A 256 21.72 -46.28 4.02
C ASP A 256 22.21 -45.74 5.37
N LEU A 257 21.55 -46.15 6.45
CA LEU A 257 22.15 -46.08 7.78
C LEU A 257 23.38 -46.99 7.81
N GLN A 258 24.57 -46.39 7.80
CA GLN A 258 25.87 -47.07 7.85
C GLN A 258 26.15 -47.69 9.23
N TYR A 259 25.26 -48.55 9.72
CA TYR A 259 25.49 -49.32 10.94
C TYR A 259 26.36 -50.53 10.64
N LEU A 260 27.26 -50.86 11.58
CA LEU A 260 27.92 -52.15 11.57
C LEU A 260 26.87 -53.24 11.85
N PRO A 261 26.88 -54.35 11.09
CA PRO A 261 26.02 -55.49 11.40
C PRO A 261 26.39 -56.04 12.78
N CYS A 262 25.39 -56.35 13.59
CA CYS A 262 25.61 -56.97 14.89
C CYS A 262 26.29 -58.34 14.72
N ARG A 263 27.13 -58.71 15.68
CA ARG A 263 27.85 -59.99 15.69
C ARG A 263 26.92 -61.19 15.85
N SER A 264 25.75 -60.95 16.43
CA SER A 264 24.69 -61.90 16.66
C SER A 264 23.34 -61.18 16.61
N ASN A 265 22.31 -61.89 16.13
CA ASN A 265 20.91 -61.43 16.16
C ASN A 265 20.17 -61.92 17.42
N ARG A 266 20.88 -62.44 18.43
CA ARG A 266 20.29 -62.84 19.70
C ARG A 266 19.70 -61.62 20.40
N SER A 267 18.51 -61.78 20.96
CA SER A 267 17.92 -60.77 21.83
C SER A 267 18.72 -60.62 23.11
N PHE A 268 18.66 -59.42 23.68
CA PHE A 268 19.17 -59.10 25.01
C PHE A 268 18.09 -58.37 25.79
N VAL A 269 18.36 -58.07 27.06
CA VAL A 269 17.35 -57.58 27.99
C VAL A 269 17.75 -56.24 28.56
N ILE A 270 16.76 -55.35 28.72
CA ILE A 270 16.90 -54.04 29.37
C ILE A 270 16.04 -54.01 30.61
N ASP A 271 16.65 -53.60 31.72
CA ASP A 271 15.97 -53.30 32.97
C ASP A 271 15.48 -51.85 32.91
N CYS A 272 14.17 -51.65 32.78
CA CYS A 272 13.56 -50.33 32.69
C CYS A 272 13.38 -49.71 34.08
N ASP A 273 13.42 -48.38 34.17
CA ASP A 273 13.26 -47.66 35.44
C ASP A 273 11.88 -47.89 36.11
N ASP A 274 10.88 -48.34 35.35
CA ASP A 274 9.54 -48.71 35.86
C ASP A 274 9.46 -50.15 36.40
N GLY A 275 10.60 -50.86 36.48
CA GLY A 275 10.72 -52.22 36.98
C GLY A 275 10.36 -53.30 35.96
N LYS A 276 10.05 -52.93 34.71
CA LYS A 276 9.79 -53.90 33.64
C LYS A 276 11.08 -54.36 32.98
N ILE A 277 11.04 -55.60 32.50
CA ILE A 277 12.11 -56.23 31.74
C ILE A 277 11.72 -56.22 30.26
N LEU A 278 12.51 -55.55 29.42
CA LEU A 278 12.23 -55.44 27.99
C LEU A 278 13.21 -56.29 27.17
N GLU A 279 12.67 -57.22 26.38
CA GLU A 279 13.47 -58.00 25.42
C GLU A 279 13.67 -57.20 24.12
N VAL A 280 14.93 -57.06 23.71
CA VAL A 280 15.37 -56.20 22.61
C VAL A 280 16.10 -57.01 21.55
N LEU A 281 15.66 -56.84 20.31
CA LEU A 281 16.32 -57.34 19.11
C LEU A 281 17.29 -56.26 18.59
N PRO A 282 18.59 -56.58 18.41
CA PRO A 282 19.56 -55.62 17.89
C PRO A 282 19.28 -55.29 16.41
N LEU A 283 19.42 -54.01 16.04
CA LEU A 283 19.26 -53.52 14.67
C LEU A 283 20.60 -53.19 14.01
N GLY A 284 21.57 -52.69 14.79
CA GLY A 284 22.87 -52.26 14.31
C GLY A 284 23.62 -51.46 15.38
N TYR A 285 24.93 -51.27 15.21
CA TYR A 285 25.72 -50.48 16.15
C TYR A 285 26.79 -49.64 15.44
N THR A 286 27.31 -48.67 16.18
CA THR A 286 28.49 -47.86 15.85
C THR A 286 29.54 -48.06 16.95
N ASP A 287 30.72 -47.47 16.82
CA ASP A 287 31.72 -47.49 17.89
C ASP A 287 31.21 -46.86 19.21
N TYR A 288 30.16 -46.03 19.16
CA TYR A 288 29.66 -45.24 20.29
C TYR A 288 28.27 -45.65 20.80
N ALA A 289 27.43 -46.25 19.96
CA ALA A 289 26.05 -46.55 20.31
C ALA A 289 25.54 -47.85 19.66
N LEU A 290 24.68 -48.58 20.38
CA LEU A 290 23.94 -49.74 19.91
C LEU A 290 22.46 -49.36 19.76
N PHE A 291 21.86 -49.77 18.64
CA PHE A 291 20.46 -49.53 18.33
C PHE A 291 19.70 -50.85 18.27
N GLY A 292 18.50 -50.86 18.83
CA GLY A 292 17.65 -52.04 18.89
C GLY A 292 16.17 -51.67 18.82
N ARG A 293 15.34 -52.70 18.76
CA ARG A 293 13.89 -52.58 18.92
C ARG A 293 13.36 -53.64 19.87
N SER A 294 12.29 -53.35 20.58
CA SER A 294 11.60 -54.35 21.39
C SER A 294 11.07 -55.51 20.53
N SER A 295 10.92 -56.70 21.12
CA SER A 295 10.40 -57.89 20.43
C SER A 295 8.98 -57.70 19.88
N ASP A 296 8.17 -56.86 20.53
CA ASP A 296 6.83 -56.44 20.08
C ASP A 296 6.84 -55.29 19.06
N GLN A 297 8.03 -54.80 18.68
CA GLN A 297 8.28 -53.70 17.73
C GLN A 297 7.64 -52.36 18.11
N ARG A 298 7.29 -52.16 19.39
CA ARG A 298 6.72 -50.89 19.86
C ARG A 298 7.77 -49.86 20.21
N TRP A 299 8.95 -50.29 20.66
CA TRP A 299 9.96 -49.42 21.23
C TRP A 299 11.26 -49.48 20.44
N PHE A 300 11.79 -48.31 20.09
CA PHE A 300 13.17 -48.10 19.68
C PHE A 300 14.05 -47.94 20.90
N VAL A 301 15.22 -48.56 20.86
CA VAL A 301 16.19 -48.58 21.95
C VAL A 301 17.52 -48.03 21.45
N LYS A 302 18.03 -47.01 22.13
CA LYS A 302 19.38 -46.45 21.93
C LYS A 302 20.19 -46.70 23.19
N ILE A 303 21.31 -47.42 23.08
CA ILE A 303 22.25 -47.67 24.18
C ILE A 303 23.55 -46.96 23.87
N GLU A 304 24.06 -46.18 24.82
CA GLU A 304 25.36 -45.52 24.70
C GLU A 304 26.46 -46.49 25.16
N LEU A 305 27.32 -46.91 24.23
CA LEU A 305 28.44 -47.82 24.50
C LEU A 305 29.66 -47.05 25.00
N GLU A 306 29.91 -45.89 24.39
CA GLU A 306 30.99 -44.96 24.73
C GLU A 306 30.57 -43.52 24.38
N PRO A 307 30.99 -42.50 25.14
CA PRO A 307 30.69 -41.12 24.80
C PRO A 307 31.30 -40.72 23.46
N HIS A 308 30.46 -40.30 22.49
CA HIS A 308 30.97 -39.79 21.23
C HIS A 308 31.66 -38.42 21.45
N PRO A 309 32.89 -38.19 20.95
CA PRO A 309 33.67 -36.97 21.25
C PRO A 309 33.09 -35.66 20.68
N LEU A 310 32.04 -35.75 19.86
CA LEU A 310 31.36 -34.59 19.27
C LEU A 310 29.97 -34.38 19.89
N LYS A 311 29.49 -35.32 20.70
CA LYS A 311 28.19 -35.27 21.36
C LYS A 311 28.13 -34.08 22.31
N ARG A 312 27.05 -33.31 22.27
CA ARG A 312 26.80 -32.25 23.26
C ARG A 312 26.09 -32.82 24.49
N ASN A 313 25.07 -33.62 24.26
CA ASN A 313 24.20 -34.17 25.28
C ASN A 313 24.42 -35.69 25.37
N ASN A 314 24.82 -36.21 26.52
CA ASN A 314 24.84 -37.66 26.76
C ASN A 314 23.42 -38.25 26.74
N LEU A 315 23.30 -39.58 26.76
CA LEU A 315 22.01 -40.24 26.57
C LEU A 315 20.95 -39.84 27.62
N LEU A 316 21.35 -39.60 28.87
CA LEU A 316 20.46 -39.17 29.94
C LEU A 316 20.01 -37.71 29.75
N GLN A 317 20.92 -36.84 29.30
CA GLN A 317 20.61 -35.45 28.96
C GLN A 317 19.65 -35.37 27.77
N GLU A 318 19.80 -36.22 26.75
CA GLU A 318 18.81 -36.34 25.68
C GLU A 318 17.43 -36.68 26.24
N ALA A 319 17.35 -37.62 27.18
CA ALA A 319 16.09 -37.99 27.83
C ALA A 319 15.47 -36.81 28.60
N GLU A 320 16.28 -35.96 29.24
CA GLU A 320 15.79 -34.75 29.93
C GLU A 320 15.20 -33.73 28.96
N ILE A 321 15.86 -33.50 27.81
CA ILE A 321 15.38 -32.58 26.76
C ILE A 321 14.04 -33.07 26.20
N ILE A 322 13.95 -34.36 25.86
CA ILE A 322 12.72 -34.98 25.35
C ILE A 322 11.60 -34.88 26.40
N ARG A 323 11.92 -35.14 27.68
CA ARG A 323 10.97 -35.01 28.79
C ARG A 323 10.46 -33.58 28.94
N GLU A 324 11.32 -32.59 28.78
CA GLU A 324 10.94 -31.18 28.82
C GLU A 324 10.03 -30.81 27.65
N LEU A 325 10.39 -31.15 26.41
CA LEU A 325 9.55 -30.92 25.23
C LEU A 325 8.20 -31.63 25.35
N ASN A 326 8.16 -32.87 25.86
CA ASN A 326 6.91 -33.56 26.12
C ASN A 326 6.06 -32.85 27.20
N ARG A 327 6.68 -32.33 28.27
CA ARG A 327 5.99 -31.55 29.31
C ARG A 327 5.41 -30.24 28.76
N LEU A 328 6.09 -29.62 27.80
CA LEU A 328 5.63 -28.43 27.09
C LEU A 328 4.60 -28.74 25.99
N GLY A 329 4.23 -30.01 25.78
CA GLY A 329 3.22 -30.41 24.80
C GLY A 329 3.72 -30.39 23.35
N CYS A 330 5.04 -30.49 23.12
CA CYS A 330 5.62 -30.54 21.78
C CYS A 330 5.11 -31.78 21.01
N ILE A 331 4.51 -31.55 19.84
CA ILE A 331 3.92 -32.61 19.01
C ILE A 331 4.97 -33.27 18.12
N SER A 332 5.92 -32.50 17.60
CA SER A 332 7.01 -32.99 16.75
C SER A 332 8.18 -33.64 17.50
N CYS A 333 8.05 -33.81 18.83
CA CYS A 333 9.00 -34.54 19.66
C CYS A 333 8.40 -35.92 20.02
N PRO A 334 9.14 -37.03 19.87
CA PRO A 334 8.65 -38.35 20.30
C PRO A 334 8.36 -38.35 21.80
N THR A 335 7.36 -39.13 22.23
CA THR A 335 7.08 -39.32 23.65
C THR A 335 8.16 -40.18 24.30
N LEU A 336 8.84 -39.69 25.33
CA LEU A 336 9.77 -40.48 26.11
C LEU A 336 9.00 -41.59 26.84
N HIS A 337 9.32 -42.86 26.55
CA HIS A 337 8.74 -43.97 27.30
C HIS A 337 9.43 -44.13 28.65
N GLY A 338 10.76 -44.04 28.65
CA GLY A 338 11.56 -44.15 29.84
C GLY A 338 13.05 -44.24 29.53
N VAL A 339 13.80 -44.35 30.61
CA VAL A 339 15.21 -44.73 30.59
C VAL A 339 15.31 -46.13 31.21
N GLY A 340 16.32 -46.88 30.82
CA GLY A 340 16.63 -48.16 31.41
C GLY A 340 18.12 -48.40 31.43
N SER A 341 18.50 -49.61 31.79
CA SER A 341 19.89 -50.01 31.86
C SER A 341 20.09 -51.44 31.35
N VAL A 342 21.28 -51.70 30.82
CA VAL A 342 21.66 -53.01 30.30
C VAL A 342 23.03 -53.41 30.85
N GLN A 343 23.13 -54.66 31.30
CA GLN A 343 24.40 -55.23 31.72
C GLN A 343 25.31 -55.42 30.51
N SER A 344 26.49 -54.81 30.51
CA SER A 344 27.40 -54.84 29.36
C SER A 344 27.83 -56.26 29.01
N SER A 345 27.92 -57.17 29.98
CA SER A 345 28.19 -58.60 29.79
C SER A 345 27.22 -59.29 28.81
N THR A 346 25.96 -58.82 28.73
CA THR A 346 24.94 -59.38 27.81
C THR A 346 25.12 -58.94 26.36
N LEU A 347 25.91 -57.89 26.13
CA LEU A 347 26.11 -57.29 24.79
C LEU A 347 27.40 -57.77 24.10
N VAL A 348 28.27 -58.52 24.78
CA VAL A 348 29.57 -59.01 24.28
C VAL A 348 29.42 -59.82 22.98
N ASP A 349 28.35 -60.61 22.90
CA ASP A 349 28.04 -61.45 21.73
C ASP A 349 27.27 -60.69 20.64
N VAL A 350 26.76 -59.48 20.95
CA VAL A 350 25.92 -58.67 20.06
C VAL A 350 26.76 -57.60 19.33
N CYS A 351 27.65 -56.92 20.04
CA CYS A 351 28.45 -55.81 19.49
C CYS A 351 29.88 -55.81 20.05
N ARG A 352 30.74 -54.93 19.52
CA ARG A 352 32.07 -54.72 20.09
C ARG A 352 31.96 -53.75 21.27
N LEU A 353 32.27 -54.23 22.47
CA LEU A 353 32.38 -53.35 23.62
C LEU A 353 33.75 -52.65 23.67
N PRO A 354 33.78 -51.37 24.09
CA PRO A 354 35.01 -50.65 24.32
C PRO A 354 35.83 -51.17 25.51
N LYS A 355 37.13 -50.85 25.52
CA LYS A 355 38.03 -51.24 26.62
C LYS A 355 37.72 -50.40 27.86
N GLY A 356 37.19 -51.04 28.90
CA GLY A 356 36.81 -50.37 30.15
C GLY A 356 35.36 -49.87 30.17
N ALA A 357 34.48 -50.42 29.31
CA ALA A 357 33.05 -50.17 29.38
C ALA A 357 32.50 -50.43 30.79
N SER A 358 31.56 -49.57 31.22
CA SER A 358 30.86 -49.72 32.49
C SER A 358 30.17 -51.09 32.59
N GLU A 359 30.07 -51.65 33.80
CA GLU A 359 29.31 -52.90 34.03
C GLU A 359 27.85 -52.75 33.59
N THR A 360 27.29 -51.55 33.75
CA THR A 360 25.92 -51.20 33.36
C THR A 360 25.93 -49.98 32.44
N LEU A 361 25.24 -50.07 31.31
CA LEU A 361 25.14 -49.02 30.30
C LEU A 361 23.70 -48.46 30.25
N PRO A 362 23.52 -47.14 30.07
CA PRO A 362 22.20 -46.53 30.00
C PRO A 362 21.53 -46.83 28.65
N ALA A 363 20.20 -46.93 28.67
CA ALA A 363 19.34 -47.14 27.50
C ALA A 363 18.22 -46.10 27.47
N LEU A 364 17.97 -45.54 26.29
CA LEU A 364 16.86 -44.64 26.01
C LEU A 364 15.78 -45.38 25.24
N LEU A 365 14.53 -45.30 25.72
CA LEU A 365 13.38 -45.96 25.12
C LEU A 365 12.43 -44.92 24.50
N LEU A 366 12.29 -44.98 23.18
CA LEU A 366 11.39 -44.13 22.39
C LEU A 366 10.41 -45.00 21.58
N PRO A 367 9.28 -44.46 21.09
CA PRO A 367 8.42 -45.16 20.14
C PRO A 367 9.21 -45.58 18.90
N TYR A 368 9.00 -46.81 18.45
CA TYR A 368 9.59 -47.28 17.19
C TYR A 368 8.82 -46.67 16.01
N LEU A 369 9.39 -45.62 15.41
CA LEU A 369 8.83 -44.95 14.23
C LEU A 369 9.37 -45.61 12.96
N SER A 370 8.47 -46.13 12.11
CA SER A 370 8.85 -46.68 10.81
C SER A 370 9.43 -45.59 9.91
N SER A 371 10.44 -45.92 9.09
CA SER A 371 10.99 -44.98 8.11
C SER A 371 10.13 -44.94 6.86
N GLN A 372 9.49 -43.79 6.61
CA GLN A 372 8.97 -43.44 5.28
C GLN A 372 10.11 -42.81 4.45
N PRO A 373 10.19 -43.05 3.13
CA PRO A 373 11.31 -42.63 2.29
C PRO A 373 11.34 -41.12 1.95
N ALA A 374 10.50 -40.28 2.56
CA ALA A 374 10.36 -38.88 2.16
C ALA A 374 9.80 -37.98 3.26
N VAL A 375 10.41 -36.82 3.49
CA VAL A 375 9.88 -35.78 4.36
C VAL A 375 9.84 -34.47 3.59
N GLY A 376 8.67 -33.85 3.50
CA GLY A 376 8.52 -32.57 2.81
C GLY A 376 9.29 -31.44 3.50
N LEU A 377 9.70 -30.43 2.72
CA LEU A 377 10.37 -29.25 3.28
C LEU A 377 9.51 -28.58 4.36
N GLN A 378 8.21 -28.40 4.06
CA GLN A 378 7.29 -27.67 4.93
C GLN A 378 7.00 -28.46 6.21
N ASP A 379 7.00 -29.79 6.15
CA ASP A 379 6.90 -30.66 7.33
C ASP A 379 8.09 -30.42 8.28
N LEU A 380 9.30 -30.43 7.72
CA LEU A 380 10.53 -30.20 8.48
C LEU A 380 10.59 -28.78 9.07
N LEU A 381 10.27 -27.76 8.28
CA LEU A 381 10.28 -26.37 8.75
C LEU A 381 9.24 -26.12 9.84
N PHE A 382 8.04 -26.71 9.73
CA PHE A 382 7.00 -26.59 10.74
C PHE A 382 7.41 -27.25 12.06
N THR A 383 8.04 -28.42 12.01
CA THR A 383 8.66 -29.10 13.16
C THR A 383 9.77 -28.25 13.80
N MET A 384 10.66 -27.68 13.00
CA MET A 384 11.72 -26.81 13.50
C MET A 384 11.16 -25.56 14.19
N GLU A 385 10.14 -24.93 13.61
CA GLU A 385 9.53 -23.72 14.17
C GLU A 385 8.77 -24.02 15.47
N GLU A 386 8.09 -25.16 15.58
CA GLU A 386 7.47 -25.60 16.85
C GLU A 386 8.52 -25.73 17.95
N GLN A 387 9.57 -26.54 17.73
CA GLN A 387 10.58 -26.76 18.77
C GLN A 387 11.36 -25.51 19.12
N ARG A 388 11.62 -24.66 18.13
CA ARG A 388 12.23 -23.34 18.32
C ARG A 388 11.38 -22.47 19.24
N LYS A 389 10.06 -22.40 19.02
CA LYS A 389 9.15 -21.62 19.87
C LYS A 389 9.03 -22.20 21.28
N LEU A 390 9.28 -23.49 21.44
CA LEU A 390 9.44 -24.15 22.73
C LEU A 390 10.87 -24.06 23.32
N GLY A 391 11.77 -23.31 22.68
CA GLY A 391 13.09 -22.97 23.23
C GLY A 391 14.23 -23.89 22.82
N TRP A 392 14.07 -24.75 21.81
CA TRP A 392 15.08 -25.74 21.42
C TRP A 392 15.48 -25.64 19.95
N PHE A 393 16.78 -25.79 19.68
CA PHE A 393 17.36 -25.81 18.33
C PHE A 393 18.23 -27.04 18.11
N HIS A 394 18.00 -27.75 17.01
CA HIS A 394 18.80 -28.91 16.60
C HIS A 394 19.97 -28.48 15.72
N ALA A 395 21.15 -28.41 16.31
CA ALA A 395 22.34 -27.90 15.64
C ALA A 395 23.01 -28.89 14.67
N ASP A 396 22.45 -30.09 14.44
CA ASP A 396 23.01 -31.11 13.53
C ASP A 396 21.93 -31.88 12.74
N LEU A 397 21.14 -31.14 11.97
CA LEU A 397 20.05 -31.74 11.22
C LEU A 397 20.54 -32.76 10.16
N LYS A 398 20.32 -34.06 10.41
CA LYS A 398 20.65 -35.18 9.54
C LYS A 398 19.39 -35.85 8.99
N PRO A 399 19.40 -36.39 7.75
CA PRO A 399 18.29 -37.19 7.23
C PRO A 399 17.85 -38.30 8.18
N ASP A 400 18.81 -38.96 8.83
CA ASP A 400 18.58 -40.06 9.75
C ASP A 400 17.90 -39.65 11.06
N ASN A 401 17.86 -38.36 11.37
CA ASN A 401 17.23 -37.82 12.59
C ASN A 401 15.79 -37.38 12.36
N ILE A 402 15.29 -37.46 11.12
CA ILE A 402 13.96 -36.99 10.72
C ILE A 402 13.08 -38.18 10.38
N ARG A 403 11.88 -38.27 10.98
CA ARG A 403 10.92 -39.36 10.73
C ARG A 403 9.53 -38.81 10.49
N LEU A 404 8.96 -39.07 9.32
CA LEU A 404 7.53 -38.87 9.07
C LEU A 404 6.77 -40.15 9.47
N CYS A 405 5.96 -40.06 10.53
CA CYS A 405 5.22 -41.20 11.05
C CYS A 405 3.93 -41.43 10.22
N PRO A 406 3.75 -42.60 9.58
CA PRO A 406 2.56 -42.88 8.77
C PRO A 406 1.25 -42.87 9.57
N GLU A 407 1.30 -43.22 10.85
CA GLU A 407 0.11 -43.33 11.69
C GLU A 407 -0.38 -41.96 12.17
N THR A 408 0.56 -41.04 12.43
CA THR A 408 0.24 -39.70 12.97
C THR A 408 0.34 -38.59 11.94
N GLN A 409 1.02 -38.83 10.82
CA GLN A 409 1.33 -37.86 9.76
C GLN A 409 2.20 -36.68 10.23
N VAL A 410 2.85 -36.81 11.40
CA VAL A 410 3.74 -35.82 11.99
C VAL A 410 5.19 -36.09 11.61
N CYS A 411 5.95 -35.04 11.33
CA CYS A 411 7.39 -35.06 11.18
C CYS A 411 8.07 -34.92 12.56
N TYR A 412 8.81 -35.95 12.96
CA TYR A 412 9.53 -36.03 14.23
C TYR A 412 11.03 -35.79 14.05
N LEU A 413 11.64 -35.07 14.99
CA LEU A 413 13.07 -35.13 15.25
C LEU A 413 13.33 -36.15 16.36
N ILE A 414 14.21 -37.12 16.11
CA ILE A 414 14.37 -38.31 16.99
C ILE A 414 15.73 -38.42 17.69
N ASP A 415 16.69 -37.56 17.36
CA ASP A 415 18.03 -37.54 17.97
C ASP A 415 18.31 -36.14 18.52
N TYR A 416 18.60 -36.04 19.82
CA TYR A 416 18.72 -34.76 20.55
C TYR A 416 20.15 -34.54 21.07
N ASP A 417 21.11 -35.32 20.58
CA ASP A 417 22.49 -35.33 21.03
C ASP A 417 23.25 -34.01 20.78
N GLN A 418 22.79 -33.19 19.83
CA GLN A 418 23.27 -31.82 19.57
C GLN A 418 22.23 -30.73 19.82
N ALA A 419 21.09 -31.05 20.41
CA ALA A 419 20.09 -30.04 20.74
C ALA A 419 20.67 -28.96 21.68
N GLU A 420 20.42 -27.70 21.35
CA GLU A 420 20.87 -26.52 22.10
C GLU A 420 19.65 -25.73 22.59
N PRO A 421 19.66 -25.22 23.83
CA PRO A 421 18.63 -24.30 24.28
C PRO A 421 18.79 -22.95 23.56
N LEU A 422 17.67 -22.30 23.28
CA LEU A 422 17.59 -20.96 22.70
C LEU A 422 17.29 -19.91 23.78
N GLU A 423 17.86 -18.71 23.62
CA GLU A 423 17.47 -17.56 24.43
C GLU A 423 16.30 -16.83 23.74
N GLN A 424 15.61 -15.95 24.48
CA GLN A 424 14.45 -15.21 23.97
C GLN A 424 14.68 -14.51 22.62
N PRO A 425 15.82 -13.85 22.37
CA PRO A 425 16.07 -13.22 21.07
C PRO A 425 16.01 -14.19 19.88
N GLN A 426 16.47 -15.45 20.04
CA GLN A 426 16.39 -16.45 18.96
C GLN A 426 14.98 -17.05 18.84
N ILE A 427 14.24 -17.16 19.94
CA ILE A 427 12.85 -17.64 19.95
C ILE A 427 11.93 -16.63 19.23
N GLU A 428 12.13 -15.33 19.47
CA GLU A 428 11.29 -14.26 18.92
C GLU A 428 11.74 -13.77 17.54
N MET A 429 12.95 -14.11 17.11
CA MET A 429 13.52 -13.69 15.81
C MET A 429 12.55 -13.89 14.63
N PRO A 430 12.54 -13.02 13.61
CA PRO A 430 11.82 -13.34 12.37
C PRO A 430 12.32 -14.66 11.77
N LEU A 431 11.42 -15.51 11.23
CA LEU A 431 11.77 -16.85 10.74
C LEU A 431 12.95 -16.86 9.76
N LEU A 432 12.95 -15.94 8.79
CA LEU A 432 14.02 -15.82 7.80
C LEU A 432 15.38 -15.56 8.45
N ASP A 433 15.40 -14.68 9.45
CA ASP A 433 16.62 -14.32 10.16
C ASP A 433 17.08 -15.46 11.07
N PHE A 434 16.13 -16.19 11.68
CA PHE A 434 16.45 -17.39 12.44
C PHE A 434 17.08 -18.48 11.59
N LEU A 435 16.55 -18.76 10.39
CA LEU A 435 17.12 -19.77 9.50
C LEU A 435 18.54 -19.40 9.04
N ARG A 436 18.80 -18.11 8.78
CA ARG A 436 20.16 -17.61 8.48
C ARG A 436 21.08 -17.71 9.70
N TRP A 437 20.60 -17.31 10.87
CA TRP A 437 21.32 -17.44 12.12
C TRP A 437 21.68 -18.91 12.42
N ALA A 438 20.73 -19.82 12.24
CA ALA A 438 20.92 -21.25 12.45
C ALA A 438 21.97 -21.81 11.47
N ASP A 439 21.93 -21.38 10.21
CA ASP A 439 22.93 -21.75 9.20
C ASP A 439 24.34 -21.25 9.54
N ASP A 440 24.47 -19.99 9.96
CA ASP A 440 25.72 -19.43 10.46
C ASP A 440 26.22 -20.13 11.72
N ARG A 441 25.30 -20.45 12.64
CA ARG A 441 25.60 -21.14 13.89
C ARG A 441 26.20 -22.52 13.63
N VAL A 442 25.61 -23.29 12.72
CA VAL A 442 26.11 -24.62 12.33
C VAL A 442 27.45 -24.50 11.60
N ARG A 443 27.61 -23.55 10.67
CA ARG A 443 28.90 -23.28 10.00
C ARG A 443 30.01 -22.95 11.00
N ALA A 444 29.73 -22.08 11.96
CA ALA A 444 30.70 -21.70 12.98
C ALA A 444 31.07 -22.89 13.87
N LYS A 445 30.06 -23.61 14.37
CA LYS A 445 30.23 -24.76 15.27
C LYS A 445 31.05 -25.89 14.63
N TYR A 446 30.79 -26.21 13.36
CA TYR A 446 31.45 -27.31 12.65
C TYR A 446 32.45 -26.86 11.58
N SER A 447 32.98 -25.64 11.71
CA SER A 447 33.97 -25.06 10.78
C SER A 447 35.19 -25.97 10.56
N ARG A 448 35.65 -26.67 11.59
CA ARG A 448 36.76 -27.65 11.52
C ARG A 448 36.45 -28.86 10.63
N PHE A 449 35.17 -29.19 10.46
CA PHE A 449 34.68 -30.29 9.63
C PHE A 449 34.22 -29.82 8.24
N LYS A 450 34.44 -28.54 7.91
CA LYS A 450 34.05 -27.92 6.63
C LYS A 450 32.55 -28.00 6.34
N PHE A 451 31.71 -27.87 7.36
CA PHE A 451 30.27 -27.82 7.15
C PHE A 451 29.89 -26.54 6.44
N ASN A 452 28.99 -26.66 5.46
CA ASN A 452 28.57 -25.55 4.60
C ASN A 452 27.31 -24.83 5.08
N GLY A 453 26.67 -25.29 6.16
CA GLY A 453 25.38 -24.74 6.60
C GLY A 453 24.59 -25.66 7.52
N LEU A 454 23.39 -25.21 7.89
CA LEU A 454 22.39 -25.97 8.64
C LEU A 454 22.00 -27.26 7.91
N PHE A 455 21.91 -27.19 6.58
CA PHE A 455 21.52 -28.30 5.71
C PHE A 455 22.73 -29.09 5.15
N ASN A 456 23.86 -29.12 5.86
CA ASN A 456 25.10 -29.75 5.38
C ASN A 456 24.95 -31.23 4.97
N TYR A 457 24.08 -31.97 5.67
CA TYR A 457 23.83 -33.39 5.40
C TYR A 457 22.84 -33.63 4.26
N PHE A 458 22.43 -32.57 3.55
CA PHE A 458 21.52 -32.64 2.42
C PHE A 458 22.24 -32.13 1.15
N PRO A 459 22.91 -33.03 0.41
CA PRO A 459 23.74 -32.64 -0.73
C PRO A 459 22.93 -31.87 -1.79
N GLY A 460 23.48 -30.74 -2.25
CA GLY A 460 22.85 -29.92 -3.29
C GLY A 460 21.81 -28.93 -2.81
N ILE A 461 21.49 -28.90 -1.51
CA ILE A 461 20.58 -27.89 -0.93
C ILE A 461 21.38 -26.66 -0.47
N ARG A 462 20.93 -25.48 -0.91
CA ARG A 462 21.45 -24.19 -0.46
C ARG A 462 20.35 -23.38 0.22
N LEU A 463 20.62 -22.85 1.41
CA LEU A 463 19.63 -22.12 2.22
C LEU A 463 18.89 -21.04 1.41
N GLU A 464 19.61 -20.07 0.83
CA GLU A 464 19.00 -18.95 0.12
C GLU A 464 18.18 -19.38 -1.12
N GLN A 465 18.66 -20.39 -1.86
CA GLN A 465 18.15 -20.70 -3.20
C GLN A 465 17.11 -21.82 -3.19
N ASP A 466 17.21 -22.76 -2.27
CA ASP A 466 16.39 -23.98 -2.25
C ASP A 466 15.41 -24.02 -1.08
N ILE A 467 15.67 -23.25 -0.01
CA ILE A 467 14.84 -23.19 1.20
C ILE A 467 14.10 -21.86 1.29
N LEU A 468 14.82 -20.73 1.42
CA LEU A 468 14.20 -19.42 1.63
C LEU A 468 13.35 -18.97 0.43
N SER A 469 13.75 -19.34 -0.78
CA SER A 469 13.00 -19.08 -2.01
C SER A 469 11.64 -19.80 -2.10
N ARG A 470 11.44 -20.85 -1.28
CA ARG A 470 10.21 -21.66 -1.24
C ARG A 470 9.28 -21.30 -0.09
N LEU A 471 9.68 -20.35 0.75
CA LEU A 471 8.82 -19.77 1.75
C LEU A 471 7.85 -18.81 1.08
N ASP A 472 6.59 -18.83 1.49
CA ASP A 472 5.59 -17.91 0.96
C ASP A 472 5.71 -16.56 1.66
N GLN A 473 6.29 -15.58 0.96
CA GLN A 473 6.63 -14.27 1.50
C GLN A 473 7.49 -14.36 2.78
N GLY A 474 8.34 -15.38 2.89
CA GLY A 474 9.19 -15.61 4.06
C GLY A 474 8.55 -16.44 5.17
N ARG A 475 7.39 -17.07 4.93
CA ARG A 475 6.63 -17.86 5.91
C ARG A 475 6.49 -19.33 5.49
N ILE A 476 6.25 -20.20 6.47
CA ILE A 476 6.02 -21.64 6.28
C ILE A 476 4.59 -21.83 5.75
N ASP A 477 4.44 -22.47 4.60
CA ASP A 477 3.12 -22.81 4.07
C ASP A 477 2.68 -24.18 4.62
N ILE A 478 1.90 -24.15 5.70
CA ILE A 478 1.46 -25.38 6.39
C ILE A 478 0.42 -26.16 5.58
N GLY A 479 -0.24 -25.53 4.59
CA GLY A 479 -1.12 -26.23 3.64
C GLY A 479 -0.38 -27.23 2.75
N GLN A 480 0.95 -27.14 2.71
CA GLN A 480 1.81 -28.09 1.99
C GLN A 480 2.37 -29.21 2.87
N THR A 481 2.16 -29.16 4.18
CA THR A 481 2.58 -30.23 5.10
C THR A 481 1.74 -31.49 4.88
N THR A 482 2.36 -32.63 5.11
CA THR A 482 1.69 -33.93 5.10
C THR A 482 0.56 -33.96 6.14
N LEU A 483 0.80 -33.37 7.32
CA LEU A 483 -0.18 -33.32 8.41
C LEU A 483 -1.52 -32.71 7.97
N PHE A 484 -1.53 -31.52 7.36
CA PHE A 484 -2.78 -30.89 6.93
C PHE A 484 -3.36 -31.49 5.64
N ARG A 485 -2.52 -32.03 4.75
CA ARG A 485 -2.98 -32.72 3.53
C ARG A 485 -3.67 -34.05 3.81
N SER A 486 -3.32 -34.70 4.91
CA SER A 486 -3.91 -35.96 5.36
C SER A 486 -5.21 -35.78 6.16
N ALA A 487 -5.73 -34.56 6.27
CA ALA A 487 -7.03 -34.30 6.90
C ALA A 487 -8.19 -34.87 6.06
N GLU A 488 -9.10 -35.59 6.72
CA GLU A 488 -10.22 -36.30 6.09
C GLU A 488 -11.58 -35.65 6.33
N THR A 489 -11.67 -34.69 7.24
CA THR A 489 -12.90 -33.98 7.61
C THR A 489 -13.32 -32.86 6.66
N THR A 490 -12.49 -32.53 5.68
CA THR A 490 -12.76 -31.46 4.72
C THR A 490 -12.81 -32.05 3.31
N LEU A 491 -13.93 -31.84 2.60
CA LEU A 491 -14.16 -32.30 1.22
C LEU A 491 -13.40 -31.49 0.16
N ASN A 492 -12.92 -30.30 0.51
CA ASN A 492 -12.22 -29.40 -0.39
C ASN A 492 -10.82 -29.96 -0.75
N PRO A 493 -10.39 -29.89 -2.03
CA PRO A 493 -9.08 -30.36 -2.50
C PRO A 493 -7.86 -29.82 -1.74
N SER A 494 -7.92 -28.58 -1.23
CA SER A 494 -6.83 -27.93 -0.50
C SER A 494 -6.74 -28.36 0.97
N LYS A 495 -7.77 -29.03 1.52
CA LYS A 495 -7.87 -29.53 2.91
C LYS A 495 -7.75 -28.48 4.02
N ILE A 496 -7.37 -27.24 3.70
CA ILE A 496 -7.37 -26.08 4.58
C ILE A 496 -8.70 -25.33 4.41
N TYR A 497 -9.49 -25.28 5.47
CA TYR A 497 -10.80 -24.63 5.45
C TYR A 497 -10.71 -23.11 5.66
N HIS A 498 -9.88 -22.67 6.62
CA HIS A 498 -9.66 -21.26 6.93
C HIS A 498 -8.26 -20.80 6.54
N THR A 499 -8.15 -19.60 5.98
CA THR A 499 -6.87 -18.93 5.78
C THR A 499 -6.20 -18.71 7.13
N ILE A 500 -4.95 -19.18 7.26
CA ILE A 500 -4.10 -18.93 8.42
C ILE A 500 -3.06 -17.92 7.98
N ASP A 501 -2.96 -16.81 8.71
CA ASP A 501 -2.07 -15.70 8.38
C ASP A 501 -1.34 -15.24 9.63
N LEU A 502 -0.22 -15.90 9.94
CA LEU A 502 0.63 -15.63 11.10
C LEU A 502 1.99 -15.07 10.64
N PRO A 503 2.76 -14.41 11.53
CA PRO A 503 4.05 -13.83 11.16
C PRO A 503 5.05 -14.82 10.52
N ASN A 504 5.04 -16.08 10.97
CA ASN A 504 5.97 -17.12 10.51
C ASN A 504 5.28 -18.25 9.72
N ILE A 505 3.94 -18.28 9.67
CA ILE A 505 3.14 -19.37 9.11
C ILE A 505 2.02 -18.82 8.25
N VAL A 506 1.77 -19.45 7.10
CA VAL A 506 0.63 -19.18 6.25
C VAL A 506 -0.05 -20.48 5.84
N ALA A 507 -1.36 -20.43 5.60
CA ALA A 507 -2.08 -21.48 4.91
C ALA A 507 -3.20 -20.82 4.09
N HIS A 508 -3.25 -21.12 2.79
CA HIS A 508 -4.27 -20.57 1.90
C HIS A 508 -5.53 -21.43 1.96
N GLY A 509 -6.43 -21.07 2.87
CA GLY A 509 -7.76 -21.67 2.95
C GLY A 509 -8.77 -21.01 2.01
N GLU A 510 -9.87 -21.70 1.73
CA GLU A 510 -10.99 -21.16 0.92
C GLU A 510 -11.72 -19.98 1.56
N ARG A 511 -11.55 -19.76 2.88
CA ARG A 511 -12.36 -18.85 3.67
C ARG A 511 -11.52 -18.07 4.66
N THR A 512 -11.83 -16.80 4.85
CA THR A 512 -11.34 -16.03 6.01
C THR A 512 -12.36 -16.10 7.16
N LEU A 513 -11.91 -15.91 8.40
CA LEU A 513 -12.82 -15.78 9.55
C LEU A 513 -13.34 -14.35 9.74
N GLU A 514 -12.82 -13.37 8.97
CA GLU A 514 -13.03 -11.93 9.21
C GLU A 514 -14.51 -11.53 9.34
N ALA A 515 -15.36 -11.99 8.43
CA ALA A 515 -16.80 -11.68 8.47
C ALA A 515 -17.48 -12.22 9.73
N ARG A 516 -17.06 -13.41 10.19
CA ARG A 516 -17.55 -14.05 11.42
C ARG A 516 -16.99 -13.36 12.66
N MET A 517 -15.70 -13.01 12.66
CA MET A 517 -15.04 -12.28 13.75
C MET A 517 -15.73 -10.95 14.04
N ARG A 518 -16.22 -10.24 13.01
CA ARG A 518 -17.00 -9.00 13.20
C ARG A 518 -18.28 -9.21 14.01
N LEU A 519 -19.01 -10.30 13.74
CA LEU A 519 -20.17 -10.65 14.56
C LEU A 519 -19.75 -11.13 15.95
N MET A 520 -18.58 -11.77 16.06
CA MET A 520 -18.03 -12.17 17.37
C MET A 520 -17.51 -11.00 18.18
N ASP A 521 -17.15 -9.88 17.55
CA ASP A 521 -16.85 -8.63 18.24
C ASP A 521 -18.09 -8.05 18.92
N LEU A 522 -19.30 -8.41 18.45
CA LEU A 522 -20.59 -8.12 19.09
C LEU A 522 -20.95 -9.13 20.19
N VAL A 523 -20.14 -10.16 20.41
CA VAL A 523 -20.33 -11.07 21.54
C VAL A 523 -19.38 -10.68 22.66
N ARG A 524 -19.97 -10.49 23.84
CA ARG A 524 -19.20 -10.29 25.06
C ARG A 524 -18.72 -11.63 25.61
N PHE A 525 -17.40 -11.72 25.77
CA PHE A 525 -16.71 -12.77 26.51
C PHE A 525 -16.03 -12.17 27.73
N PHE A 526 -15.85 -12.97 28.78
CA PHE A 526 -15.20 -12.53 30.02
C PHE A 526 -13.80 -13.16 30.18
N PRO A 527 -12.83 -12.45 30.79
CA PRO A 527 -11.57 -13.06 31.18
C PRO A 527 -11.78 -14.25 32.11
N GLY A 528 -11.11 -15.37 31.84
CA GLY A 528 -11.27 -16.64 32.55
C GLY A 528 -12.53 -17.43 32.20
N GLU A 529 -13.35 -16.96 31.25
CA GLU A 529 -14.53 -17.71 30.79
C GLU A 529 -14.09 -19.01 30.11
N ARG A 530 -14.66 -20.14 30.54
CA ARG A 530 -14.32 -21.45 29.98
C ARG A 530 -15.14 -21.70 28.73
N VAL A 531 -14.47 -21.74 27.58
CA VAL A 531 -15.12 -21.84 26.27
C VAL A 531 -14.70 -23.13 25.57
N LEU A 532 -15.68 -23.91 25.11
CA LEU A 532 -15.47 -25.08 24.26
C LEU A 532 -15.83 -24.75 22.82
N ASP A 533 -14.89 -24.90 21.89
CA ASP A 533 -15.12 -24.81 20.46
C ASP A 533 -15.23 -26.21 19.84
N VAL A 534 -16.43 -26.58 19.40
CA VAL A 534 -16.69 -27.91 18.83
C VAL A 534 -16.59 -27.82 17.31
N GLY A 535 -15.78 -28.71 16.70
CA GLY A 535 -15.36 -28.64 15.31
C GLY A 535 -14.36 -27.51 15.06
N CYS A 536 -13.41 -27.34 15.98
CA CYS A 536 -12.46 -26.23 16.00
C CYS A 536 -11.49 -26.18 14.81
N ASN A 537 -11.41 -27.25 14.00
CA ASN A 537 -10.46 -27.37 12.90
C ASN A 537 -9.03 -27.02 13.36
N SER A 538 -8.32 -26.15 12.65
CA SER A 538 -6.97 -25.68 12.97
C SER A 538 -6.88 -24.73 14.18
N GLY A 539 -8.01 -24.45 14.84
CA GLY A 539 -8.06 -23.67 16.08
C GLY A 539 -8.04 -22.15 15.90
N LEU A 540 -8.45 -21.63 14.73
CA LEU A 540 -8.44 -20.18 14.47
C LEU A 540 -9.43 -19.42 15.36
N LEU A 541 -10.67 -19.92 15.48
CA LEU A 541 -11.66 -19.35 16.41
C LEU A 541 -11.19 -19.49 17.86
N CYS A 542 -10.57 -20.63 18.21
CA CYS A 542 -9.98 -20.82 19.52
C CYS A 542 -8.93 -19.75 19.85
N ALA A 543 -8.03 -19.44 18.91
CA ALA A 543 -7.01 -18.40 19.09
C ALA A 543 -7.62 -17.01 19.28
N TYR A 544 -8.68 -16.69 18.52
CA TYR A 544 -9.45 -15.46 18.72
C TYR A 544 -10.05 -15.39 20.13
N LEU A 545 -10.67 -16.47 20.60
CA LEU A 545 -11.27 -16.52 21.94
C LEU A 545 -10.21 -16.44 23.05
N ALA A 546 -9.06 -17.09 22.88
CA ALA A 546 -7.95 -16.99 23.83
C ALA A 546 -7.38 -15.57 23.90
N SER A 547 -7.35 -14.83 22.78
CA SER A 547 -6.97 -13.40 22.77
C SER A 547 -7.93 -12.49 23.54
N ARG A 548 -9.14 -12.99 23.85
CA ARG A 548 -10.13 -12.35 24.74
C ARG A 548 -10.00 -12.81 26.20
N GLU A 549 -8.86 -13.42 26.54
CA GLU A 549 -8.54 -13.94 27.87
C GLU A 549 -9.46 -15.08 28.33
N CYS A 550 -10.10 -15.79 27.40
CA CYS A 550 -10.89 -16.99 27.71
C CYS A 550 -10.00 -18.21 27.96
N GLU A 551 -10.46 -19.13 28.80
CA GLU A 551 -9.89 -20.48 28.94
C GLU A 551 -10.49 -21.38 27.85
N VAL A 552 -9.76 -21.57 26.75
CA VAL A 552 -10.31 -22.21 25.55
C VAL A 552 -9.89 -23.68 25.43
N LYS A 553 -10.89 -24.52 25.11
CA LYS A 553 -10.70 -25.89 24.66
C LYS A 553 -11.30 -26.07 23.27
N GLY A 554 -10.54 -26.60 22.31
CA GLY A 554 -11.04 -26.98 20.99
C GLY A 554 -11.19 -28.49 20.86
N ILE A 555 -12.25 -28.97 20.21
CA ILE A 555 -12.39 -30.37 19.80
C ILE A 555 -12.73 -30.51 18.32
N ASP A 556 -12.23 -31.55 17.67
CA ASP A 556 -12.53 -31.89 16.28
C ASP A 556 -12.40 -33.42 16.11
N LEU A 557 -13.08 -34.00 15.12
CA LEU A 557 -13.01 -35.44 14.88
C LEU A 557 -11.74 -35.84 14.11
N ASP A 558 -11.05 -34.90 13.46
CA ASP A 558 -9.84 -35.16 12.68
C ASP A 558 -8.56 -35.17 13.52
N PRO A 559 -7.89 -36.33 13.68
CA PRO A 559 -6.68 -36.40 14.49
C PRO A 559 -5.50 -35.62 13.87
N CYS A 560 -5.44 -35.47 12.55
CA CYS A 560 -4.35 -34.76 11.88
C CYS A 560 -4.49 -33.25 12.09
N VAL A 561 -5.70 -32.72 11.91
CA VAL A 561 -5.97 -31.29 12.12
C VAL A 561 -5.74 -30.90 13.58
N ILE A 562 -6.16 -31.75 14.54
CA ILE A 562 -5.94 -31.50 15.97
C ILE A 562 -4.46 -31.46 16.32
N ARG A 563 -3.62 -32.34 15.76
CA ARG A 563 -2.17 -32.26 15.94
C ARG A 563 -1.61 -30.96 15.36
N GLY A 564 -2.10 -30.53 14.20
CA GLY A 564 -1.72 -29.25 13.59
C GLY A 564 -2.11 -28.05 14.44
N ALA A 565 -3.32 -28.06 15.01
CA ALA A 565 -3.81 -27.02 15.93
C ALA A 565 -2.94 -26.91 17.19
N LYS A 566 -2.50 -28.05 17.77
CA LYS A 566 -1.56 -28.09 18.89
C LYS A 566 -0.20 -27.51 18.53
N MET A 567 0.36 -27.87 17.38
CA MET A 567 1.63 -27.30 16.90
C MET A 567 1.51 -25.78 16.70
N LEU A 568 0.41 -25.32 16.12
CA LEU A 568 0.15 -23.89 15.95
C LEU A 568 0.00 -23.16 17.29
N SER A 569 -0.65 -23.79 18.28
CA SER A 569 -0.77 -23.26 19.64
C SER A 569 0.59 -23.12 20.33
N ASN A 570 1.46 -24.14 20.21
CA ASN A 570 2.83 -24.08 20.70
C ASN A 570 3.64 -22.94 20.05
N ILE A 571 3.43 -22.70 18.76
CA ILE A 571 4.11 -21.62 18.02
C ILE A 571 3.62 -20.23 18.40
N ARG A 572 2.32 -20.08 18.70
CA ARG A 572 1.72 -18.82 19.16
C ARG A 572 1.95 -18.56 20.65
N GLY A 573 2.14 -19.62 21.45
CA GLY A 573 2.24 -19.53 22.91
C GLY A 573 0.92 -19.20 23.60
N ASP A 574 -0.23 -19.57 22.99
CA ASP A 574 -1.57 -19.22 23.48
C ASP A 574 -2.15 -20.24 24.50
N GLY A 575 -1.48 -21.37 24.72
CA GLY A 575 -1.83 -22.31 25.80
C GLY A 575 -3.19 -23.03 25.63
N ILE A 576 -3.71 -23.08 24.42
CA ILE A 576 -5.03 -23.66 24.13
C ILE A 576 -4.97 -25.19 24.16
N THR A 577 -5.98 -25.82 24.77
CA THR A 577 -6.08 -27.28 24.79
C THR A 577 -6.91 -27.80 23.62
N PHE A 578 -6.43 -28.83 22.92
CA PHE A 578 -7.14 -29.45 21.81
C PHE A 578 -7.30 -30.96 22.00
N ASP A 579 -8.47 -31.53 21.68
CA ASP A 579 -8.70 -32.98 21.73
C ASP A 579 -9.38 -33.51 20.46
N CYS A 580 -8.99 -34.72 20.07
CA CYS A 580 -9.64 -35.44 18.97
C CYS A 580 -10.89 -36.15 19.51
N VAL A 581 -12.08 -35.62 19.20
CA VAL A 581 -13.36 -36.12 19.71
C VAL A 581 -14.38 -36.19 18.58
N ASP A 582 -14.93 -37.38 18.33
CA ASP A 582 -16.16 -37.51 17.55
C ASP A 582 -17.36 -37.24 18.45
N LEU A 583 -18.05 -36.12 18.23
CA LEU A 583 -19.21 -35.73 19.01
C LEU A 583 -20.33 -36.80 19.02
N ASP A 584 -20.50 -37.56 17.92
CA ASP A 584 -21.49 -38.65 17.87
C ASP A 584 -21.12 -39.83 18.80
N ARG A 585 -19.86 -39.95 19.21
CA ARG A 585 -19.34 -41.03 20.07
C ARG A 585 -19.00 -40.56 21.49
N ALA A 586 -19.02 -39.25 21.75
CA ALA A 586 -18.73 -38.69 23.06
C ALA A 586 -19.82 -39.11 24.08
N GLU A 587 -19.38 -39.43 25.30
CA GLU A 587 -20.26 -39.69 26.46
C GLU A 587 -20.39 -38.44 27.33
N GLU A 588 -19.31 -37.66 27.46
CA GLU A 588 -19.24 -36.39 28.18
C GLU A 588 -18.32 -35.40 27.46
N LEU A 589 -18.55 -34.10 27.64
CA LEU A 589 -17.70 -33.04 27.07
C LEU A 589 -16.88 -32.29 28.14
N GLY A 590 -17.32 -32.32 29.40
CA GLY A 590 -16.83 -31.47 30.49
C GLY A 590 -17.85 -30.40 30.90
N SER A 591 -17.42 -29.42 31.68
CA SER A 591 -18.24 -28.28 32.12
C SER A 591 -17.61 -26.98 31.65
N PHE A 592 -18.36 -26.21 30.87
CA PHE A 592 -17.96 -24.94 30.29
C PHE A 592 -18.99 -23.86 30.58
N ASP A 593 -18.58 -22.61 30.46
CA ASP A 593 -19.51 -21.48 30.52
C ASP A 593 -20.21 -21.33 29.16
N THR A 594 -19.42 -21.40 28.08
CA THR A 594 -19.90 -21.25 26.69
C THR A 594 -19.45 -22.39 25.78
N VAL A 595 -20.33 -22.85 24.90
CA VAL A 595 -20.00 -23.77 23.80
C VAL A 595 -20.25 -23.09 22.45
N MET A 596 -19.23 -23.10 21.59
CA MET A 596 -19.28 -22.59 20.22
C MET A 596 -19.58 -23.73 19.25
N LEU A 597 -20.50 -23.49 18.31
CA LEU A 597 -20.93 -24.45 17.28
C LEU A 597 -20.94 -23.79 15.91
N PHE A 598 -19.77 -23.62 15.32
CA PHE A 598 -19.64 -22.90 14.05
C PHE A 598 -19.71 -23.85 12.85
N SER A 599 -20.84 -23.86 12.13
CA SER A 599 -21.07 -24.79 11.01
C SER A 599 -20.94 -26.28 11.39
N VAL A 600 -21.30 -26.70 12.61
CA VAL A 600 -20.99 -28.06 13.10
C VAL A 600 -22.19 -28.98 13.20
N LEU A 601 -23.29 -28.48 13.77
CA LEU A 601 -24.37 -29.34 14.27
C LEU A 601 -25.02 -30.22 13.17
N HIS A 602 -25.11 -29.72 11.93
CA HIS A 602 -25.65 -30.47 10.78
C HIS A 602 -24.74 -31.63 10.33
N HIS A 603 -23.43 -31.58 10.60
CA HIS A 603 -22.48 -32.66 10.29
C HIS A 603 -22.56 -33.85 11.27
N THR A 604 -23.46 -33.82 12.25
CA THR A 604 -23.62 -34.89 13.22
C THR A 604 -24.78 -35.81 12.86
N GLN A 605 -24.67 -37.11 13.16
CA GLN A 605 -25.72 -38.09 12.87
C GLN A 605 -26.84 -38.08 13.92
N GLN A 606 -26.51 -37.77 15.17
CA GLN A 606 -27.44 -37.82 16.30
C GLN A 606 -27.70 -36.42 16.87
N VAL A 607 -28.19 -35.50 16.02
CA VAL A 607 -28.32 -34.07 16.35
C VAL A 607 -28.98 -33.80 17.70
N LEU A 608 -30.11 -34.47 18.01
CA LEU A 608 -30.83 -34.28 19.27
C LEU A 608 -30.03 -34.77 20.49
N ARG A 609 -29.41 -35.95 20.39
CA ARG A 609 -28.56 -36.50 21.46
C ARG A 609 -27.35 -35.60 21.71
N ASN A 610 -26.71 -35.13 20.64
CA ASN A 610 -25.52 -34.30 20.72
C ASN A 610 -25.84 -32.90 21.25
N ALA A 611 -26.97 -32.32 20.84
CA ALA A 611 -27.44 -31.06 21.39
C ALA A 611 -27.84 -31.19 22.87
N GLU A 612 -28.43 -32.32 23.29
CA GLU A 612 -28.66 -32.61 24.72
C GLU A 612 -27.34 -32.74 25.50
N LEU A 613 -26.33 -33.40 24.92
CA LEU A 613 -25.00 -33.52 25.50
C LEU A 613 -24.34 -32.14 25.69
N ILE A 614 -24.42 -31.28 24.68
CA ILE A 614 -23.92 -29.89 24.72
C ILE A 614 -24.72 -29.07 25.74
N ALA A 615 -26.04 -29.18 25.74
CA ALA A 615 -26.90 -28.49 26.70
C ALA A 615 -26.58 -28.90 28.15
N LYS A 616 -26.12 -30.14 28.40
CA LYS A 616 -25.66 -30.58 29.74
C LYS A 616 -24.28 -30.03 30.12
N SER A 617 -23.42 -29.70 29.15
CA SER A 617 -22.04 -29.27 29.40
C SER A 617 -21.85 -27.77 29.56
N CYS A 618 -22.86 -26.94 29.27
CA CYS A 618 -22.71 -25.48 29.29
C CYS A 618 -23.90 -24.69 29.84
N LYS A 619 -23.71 -23.38 29.96
CA LYS A 619 -24.77 -22.41 30.31
C LYS A 619 -25.19 -21.56 29.12
N ARG A 620 -24.29 -21.40 28.15
CA ARG A 620 -24.45 -20.58 26.96
C ARG A 620 -24.00 -21.34 25.71
N VAL A 621 -24.78 -21.24 24.64
CA VAL A 621 -24.46 -21.83 23.33
C VAL A 621 -24.45 -20.71 22.29
N ILE A 622 -23.39 -20.64 21.49
CA ILE A 622 -23.31 -19.74 20.35
C ILE A 622 -23.15 -20.59 19.10
N ILE A 623 -24.15 -20.54 18.23
CA ILE A 623 -24.26 -21.39 17.04
C ILE A 623 -24.27 -20.56 15.77
N GLU A 624 -23.48 -20.99 14.78
CA GLU A 624 -23.50 -20.45 13.43
C GLU A 624 -24.13 -21.48 12.48
N CYS A 625 -25.24 -21.10 11.83
CA CYS A 625 -26.02 -21.99 10.97
C CYS A 625 -26.76 -21.25 9.84
N ARG A 626 -27.28 -22.00 8.86
CA ARG A 626 -28.12 -21.47 7.77
C ARG A 626 -29.56 -21.92 7.88
N LEU A 627 -30.44 -21.25 7.12
CA LEU A 627 -31.83 -21.68 6.90
C LEU A 627 -31.91 -23.10 6.33
N HIS A 628 -31.01 -23.41 5.39
CA HIS A 628 -30.91 -24.70 4.73
C HIS A 628 -29.51 -25.27 4.97
N GLU A 629 -29.41 -26.35 5.74
CA GLU A 629 -28.17 -27.09 5.94
C GLU A 629 -28.34 -28.55 5.51
N GLN A 630 -27.28 -29.09 4.91
CA GLN A 630 -27.18 -30.50 4.59
C GLN A 630 -25.77 -30.97 4.96
N GLY A 631 -25.66 -31.73 6.04
CA GLY A 631 -24.39 -32.21 6.53
C GLY A 631 -23.94 -33.52 5.88
N ALA A 632 -22.64 -33.72 5.92
CA ALA A 632 -21.99 -34.99 5.68
C ALA A 632 -20.78 -35.14 6.61
N LYS A 633 -20.43 -36.36 7.00
CA LYS A 633 -19.20 -36.62 7.76
C LYS A 633 -18.53 -37.92 7.31
N PRO A 634 -17.20 -38.05 7.49
CA PRO A 634 -16.54 -39.34 7.32
C PRO A 634 -16.88 -40.28 8.50
N VAL A 635 -17.30 -41.50 8.18
CA VAL A 635 -17.47 -42.60 9.13
C VAL A 635 -16.78 -43.83 8.55
N ASP A 636 -15.81 -44.37 9.29
CA ASP A 636 -15.03 -45.54 8.91
C ASP A 636 -14.46 -45.45 7.46
N GLY A 637 -13.93 -44.27 7.11
CA GLY A 637 -13.32 -43.98 5.81
C GLY A 637 -14.30 -43.70 4.66
N ARG A 638 -15.60 -43.57 4.93
CA ARG A 638 -16.63 -43.24 3.93
C ARG A 638 -17.41 -42.00 4.31
N TRP A 639 -17.64 -41.12 3.35
CA TRP A 639 -18.53 -39.98 3.52
C TRP A 639 -19.99 -40.43 3.53
N ILE A 640 -20.70 -40.10 4.59
CA ILE A 640 -22.14 -40.34 4.72
C ILE A 640 -22.86 -39.01 4.89
N THR A 641 -24.08 -38.91 4.35
CA THR A 641 -24.98 -37.80 4.64
C THR A 641 -25.45 -37.89 6.09
N THR A 642 -25.52 -36.77 6.79
CA THR A 642 -25.90 -36.69 8.20
C THR A 642 -27.22 -35.95 8.36
N THR A 643 -27.30 -35.00 9.30
CA THR A 643 -28.50 -34.19 9.52
C THR A 643 -28.68 -33.17 8.39
N ALA A 644 -29.92 -32.95 8.00
CA ALA A 644 -30.32 -31.86 7.13
C ALA A 644 -31.56 -31.16 7.71
N TRP A 645 -31.64 -29.84 7.52
CA TRP A 645 -32.82 -29.06 7.85
C TRP A 645 -33.05 -27.98 6.81
N SER A 646 -34.28 -27.50 6.77
CA SER A 646 -34.72 -26.46 5.85
C SER A 646 -35.84 -25.67 6.49
N TYR A 647 -35.57 -24.41 6.81
CA TYR A 647 -36.55 -23.47 7.37
C TYR A 647 -36.90 -22.39 6.35
N GLU A 648 -38.11 -21.85 6.45
CA GLU A 648 -38.61 -20.84 5.49
C GLU A 648 -38.01 -19.46 5.76
N ASP A 649 -37.77 -19.13 7.03
CA ASP A 649 -37.22 -17.85 7.48
C ASP A 649 -36.41 -18.01 8.80
N VAL A 650 -35.81 -16.91 9.24
CA VAL A 650 -34.93 -16.88 10.43
C VAL A 650 -35.70 -17.16 11.73
N ASP A 651 -36.97 -16.80 11.82
CA ASP A 651 -37.78 -17.03 13.02
C ASP A 651 -38.07 -18.54 13.18
N HIS A 652 -38.36 -19.21 12.07
CA HIS A 652 -38.50 -20.67 12.03
C HIS A 652 -37.17 -21.38 12.33
N LEU A 653 -36.04 -20.86 11.83
CA LEU A 653 -34.71 -21.36 12.19
C LEU A 653 -34.42 -21.22 13.68
N ILE A 654 -34.66 -20.04 14.26
CA ILE A 654 -34.48 -19.76 15.69
C ILE A 654 -35.30 -20.74 16.53
N LYS A 655 -36.57 -20.94 16.17
CA LYS A 655 -37.44 -21.90 16.85
C LYS A 655 -36.90 -23.32 16.76
N GLY A 656 -36.55 -23.78 15.56
CA GLY A 656 -36.03 -25.12 15.34
C GLY A 656 -34.69 -25.40 16.03
N VAL A 657 -33.79 -24.43 16.03
CA VAL A 657 -32.51 -24.51 16.76
C VAL A 657 -32.73 -24.51 18.27
N SER A 658 -33.65 -23.70 18.79
CA SER A 658 -33.98 -23.69 20.22
C SER A 658 -34.58 -25.02 20.67
N GLU A 659 -35.37 -25.69 19.83
CA GLU A 659 -35.90 -27.03 20.09
C GLU A 659 -34.81 -28.11 20.20
N PHE A 660 -33.63 -27.91 19.59
CA PHE A 660 -32.50 -28.84 19.72
C PHE A 660 -31.84 -28.80 21.10
N PHE A 661 -31.91 -27.67 21.83
CA PHE A 661 -31.23 -27.49 23.12
C PHE A 661 -32.25 -27.39 24.27
N PRO A 662 -32.64 -28.50 24.92
CA PRO A 662 -33.63 -28.48 25.99
C PRO A 662 -33.24 -27.58 27.17
N GLY A 663 -34.15 -26.70 27.58
CA GLY A 663 -33.94 -25.78 28.69
C GLY A 663 -33.07 -24.56 28.36
N PHE A 664 -32.91 -24.24 27.07
CA PHE A 664 -32.29 -23.01 26.59
C PHE A 664 -33.32 -22.15 25.85
N GLN A 665 -33.14 -20.83 25.95
CA GLN A 665 -33.89 -19.83 25.22
C GLN A 665 -32.95 -18.95 24.41
N LEU A 666 -33.46 -18.36 23.32
CA LEU A 666 -32.70 -17.38 22.55
C LEU A 666 -32.38 -16.18 23.44
N LEU A 667 -31.09 -15.91 23.62
CA LEU A 667 -30.61 -14.70 24.25
C LEU A 667 -30.51 -13.58 23.21
N ASN A 668 -29.97 -13.89 22.03
CA ASN A 668 -29.74 -12.90 20.99
C ASN A 668 -29.54 -13.50 19.58
N ASN A 669 -29.91 -12.75 18.55
CA ASN A 669 -29.49 -12.97 17.17
C ASN A 669 -28.47 -11.88 16.81
N HIS A 670 -27.22 -12.27 16.55
CA HIS A 670 -26.12 -11.35 16.26
C HIS A 670 -26.10 -10.88 14.80
N GLY A 671 -26.93 -11.48 13.94
CA GLY A 671 -27.06 -11.12 12.54
C GLY A 671 -26.47 -12.16 11.60
N GLN A 672 -26.35 -11.76 10.34
CA GLN A 672 -26.02 -12.62 9.21
C GLN A 672 -24.59 -12.31 8.72
N ALA A 673 -23.75 -13.35 8.64
CA ALA A 673 -22.41 -13.32 8.07
C ALA A 673 -22.41 -13.74 6.59
N ASP A 674 -21.23 -14.05 6.05
CA ASP A 674 -21.08 -14.51 4.67
C ASP A 674 -21.91 -15.76 4.35
N ARG A 675 -22.46 -15.81 3.13
CA ARG A 675 -23.20 -16.97 2.59
C ARG A 675 -24.39 -17.41 3.46
N ASP A 676 -25.20 -16.46 3.90
CA ASP A 676 -26.49 -16.69 4.58
C ASP A 676 -26.39 -17.44 5.93
N ARG A 677 -25.29 -17.18 6.66
CA ARG A 677 -25.00 -17.80 7.96
C ARG A 677 -25.41 -16.88 9.10
N TYR A 678 -26.29 -17.32 9.98
CA TYR A 678 -26.74 -16.59 11.15
C TYR A 678 -25.95 -17.02 12.38
N VAL A 679 -25.60 -16.06 13.24
CA VAL A 679 -24.98 -16.32 14.55
C VAL A 679 -26.02 -16.11 15.65
N LEU A 680 -26.43 -17.19 16.30
CA LEU A 680 -27.45 -17.20 17.34
C LEU A 680 -26.80 -17.50 18.70
N GLU A 681 -27.17 -16.75 19.72
CA GLU A 681 -26.74 -16.94 21.11
C GLU A 681 -27.93 -17.40 21.94
N LEU A 682 -27.77 -18.52 22.63
CA LEU A 682 -28.76 -19.19 23.46
C LEU A 682 -28.23 -19.26 24.89
N THR A 683 -29.10 -19.11 25.88
CA THR A 683 -28.75 -19.23 27.31
C THR A 683 -29.72 -20.17 28.02
N ARG A 684 -29.25 -20.83 29.09
CA ARG A 684 -30.09 -21.69 29.93
C ARG A 684 -31.21 -20.91 30.62
N ASP A 685 -32.41 -21.50 30.67
CA ASP A 685 -33.61 -20.92 31.29
C ASP A 685 -33.37 -20.54 32.77
N GLY A 686 -33.74 -19.32 33.15
CA GLY A 686 -33.64 -18.83 34.52
C GLY A 686 -32.27 -18.31 34.95
N GLU A 687 -31.22 -18.45 34.12
CA GLU A 687 -29.95 -17.77 34.36
C GLU A 687 -30.00 -16.34 33.80
N ALA A 688 -29.91 -15.35 34.68
CA ALA A 688 -29.69 -13.97 34.28
C ALA A 688 -28.24 -13.81 33.82
N TRP A 689 -27.99 -14.02 32.52
CA TRP A 689 -26.70 -13.67 31.92
C TRP A 689 -26.61 -12.13 31.83
N SER A 690 -26.30 -11.50 32.97
CA SER A 690 -26.49 -10.07 33.26
C SER A 690 -25.54 -9.11 32.51
N GLY A 691 -24.92 -9.54 31.41
CA GLY A 691 -23.97 -8.71 30.66
C GLY A 691 -24.05 -8.80 29.13
N SER A 692 -25.04 -9.49 28.53
CA SER A 692 -24.94 -10.01 27.14
C SER A 692 -25.59 -9.23 26.00
N ILE A 693 -26.11 -8.02 26.21
CA ILE A 693 -26.70 -7.29 25.08
C ILE A 693 -26.01 -5.94 25.00
N PHE A 694 -25.07 -5.81 24.05
CA PHE A 694 -24.77 -4.50 23.48
C PHE A 694 -26.10 -3.88 23.09
N THR A 695 -26.43 -2.74 23.67
CA THR A 695 -27.58 -1.91 23.30
C THR A 695 -27.59 -1.72 21.78
N GLU A 696 -28.76 -1.51 21.15
CA GLU A 696 -28.82 -1.21 19.70
C GLU A 696 -27.85 -0.08 19.30
N LYS A 697 -27.65 0.88 20.22
CA LYS A 697 -26.69 1.98 20.11
C LYS A 697 -25.22 1.53 20.12
N GLU A 698 -24.86 0.52 20.90
CA GLU A 698 -23.53 -0.10 20.89
C GLU A 698 -23.31 -0.99 19.66
N ARG A 699 -24.32 -1.74 19.20
CA ARG A 699 -24.22 -2.53 17.96
C ARG A 699 -24.07 -1.67 16.71
N ALA A 700 -24.79 -0.55 16.64
CA ALA A 700 -24.65 0.41 15.54
C ALA A 700 -23.22 0.97 15.42
N LYS A 701 -22.48 1.08 16.54
CA LYS A 701 -21.07 1.50 16.53
C LYS A 701 -20.12 0.46 15.92
N PHE A 702 -20.41 -0.83 16.08
CA PHE A 702 -19.58 -1.92 15.53
C PHE A 702 -19.87 -2.21 14.05
N ILE A 703 -21.14 -2.07 13.62
CA ILE A 703 -21.56 -2.30 12.22
C ILE A 703 -21.04 -1.21 11.27
N GLN A 704 -20.74 -0.01 11.78
CA GLN A 704 -20.19 1.08 10.96
C GLN A 704 -18.71 0.90 10.55
N VAL A 705 -18.03 -0.18 10.95
CA VAL A 705 -16.64 -0.46 10.54
C VAL A 705 -16.60 -1.50 9.41
N LYS A 706 -16.42 -0.99 8.19
CA LYS A 706 -15.98 -1.66 6.95
C LYS A 706 -16.92 -2.74 6.38
N GLU A 707 -17.85 -2.31 5.53
CA GLU A 707 -18.16 -3.09 4.33
C GLU A 707 -16.91 -3.14 3.46
N GLN A 708 -16.35 -4.33 3.23
CA GLN A 708 -15.39 -4.54 2.14
C GLN A 708 -16.17 -4.94 0.88
N PRO A 709 -15.75 -4.51 -0.31
CA PRO A 709 -16.33 -4.99 -1.57
C PRO A 709 -16.10 -6.50 -1.72
N ALA A 710 -17.01 -7.15 -2.44
CA ALA A 710 -17.06 -8.60 -2.64
C ALA A 710 -15.67 -9.22 -2.96
N THR A 711 -15.38 -10.36 -2.33
CA THR A 711 -14.18 -11.17 -2.57
C THR A 711 -14.11 -11.60 -4.04
N ILE A 712 -13.25 -10.93 -4.79
CA ILE A 712 -12.75 -11.33 -6.12
C ILE A 712 -12.01 -12.67 -5.98
N SER A 713 -12.20 -13.58 -6.93
CA SER A 713 -11.53 -14.89 -6.96
C SER A 713 -10.00 -14.77 -7.02
N ASP A 714 -9.26 -15.82 -6.62
CA ASP A 714 -7.79 -15.82 -6.71
C ASP A 714 -7.29 -15.66 -8.14
N GLU A 715 -8.04 -16.14 -9.13
CA GLU A 715 -7.74 -15.91 -10.55
C GLU A 715 -7.91 -14.44 -10.93
N GLU A 716 -8.99 -13.78 -10.47
CA GLU A 716 -9.22 -12.36 -10.69
C GLU A 716 -8.18 -11.50 -9.94
N ARG A 717 -7.76 -11.89 -8.73
CA ARG A 717 -6.71 -11.22 -7.97
C ARG A 717 -5.35 -11.37 -8.63
N GLN A 718 -4.99 -12.55 -9.13
CA GLN A 718 -3.76 -12.76 -9.90
C GLN A 718 -3.79 -11.99 -11.22
N ALA A 719 -4.92 -11.98 -11.93
CA ALA A 719 -5.10 -11.20 -13.15
C ALA A 719 -4.97 -9.69 -12.88
N LYS A 720 -5.58 -9.19 -11.81
CA LYS A 720 -5.50 -7.77 -11.40
C LYS A 720 -4.08 -7.38 -10.99
N ASN A 721 -3.40 -8.19 -10.18
CA ASN A 721 -2.00 -7.96 -9.81
C ASN A 721 -1.08 -7.97 -11.03
N LYS A 722 -1.32 -8.86 -12.00
CA LYS A 722 -0.56 -8.91 -13.25
C LYS A 722 -0.78 -7.64 -14.08
N ALA A 723 -2.04 -7.23 -14.24
CA ALA A 723 -2.40 -6.02 -14.98
C ALA A 723 -1.81 -4.75 -14.34
N GLU A 724 -1.87 -4.64 -13.02
CA GLU A 724 -1.27 -3.51 -12.30
C GLU A 724 0.26 -3.46 -12.50
N ASN A 725 0.94 -4.59 -12.39
CA ASN A 725 2.39 -4.66 -12.61
C ASN A 725 2.78 -4.30 -14.05
N GLU A 726 1.95 -4.65 -15.04
CA GLU A 726 2.16 -4.27 -16.44
C GLU A 726 1.95 -2.76 -16.65
N ALA A 727 0.89 -2.19 -16.08
CA ALA A 727 0.63 -0.75 -16.09
C ALA A 727 1.76 0.05 -15.42
N LEU A 728 2.23 -0.40 -14.25
CA LEU A 728 3.37 0.20 -13.55
C LEU A 728 4.64 0.13 -14.40
N ARG A 729 4.96 -1.02 -15.01
CA ARG A 729 6.14 -1.13 -15.89
C ARG A 729 6.08 -0.17 -17.06
N LEU A 730 4.90 0.00 -17.66
CA LEU A 730 4.69 0.96 -18.73
C LEU A 730 4.91 2.40 -18.25
N PHE A 731 4.37 2.75 -17.08
CA PHE A 731 4.65 4.05 -16.45
C PHE A 731 6.14 4.26 -16.22
N LEU A 732 6.84 3.30 -15.59
CA LEU A 732 8.27 3.40 -15.31
C LEU A 732 9.08 3.63 -16.59
N LEU A 733 8.75 2.95 -17.69
CA LEU A 733 9.40 3.12 -18.97
C LEU A 733 9.21 4.55 -19.53
N HIS A 734 7.96 5.02 -19.64
CA HIS A 734 7.68 6.35 -20.16
C HIS A 734 8.22 7.47 -19.26
N ASN A 735 8.12 7.28 -17.94
CA ASN A 735 8.61 8.23 -16.95
C ASN A 735 10.15 8.35 -17.01
N THR A 736 10.86 7.22 -17.11
CA THR A 736 12.33 7.23 -17.28
C THR A 736 12.74 7.99 -18.54
N GLN A 737 12.05 7.74 -19.66
CA GLN A 737 12.33 8.43 -20.92
C GLN A 737 12.05 9.94 -20.83
N ARG A 738 10.99 10.34 -20.12
CA ARG A 738 10.64 11.75 -19.90
C ARG A 738 11.72 12.47 -19.10
N TRP A 739 12.06 11.95 -17.93
CA TRP A 739 12.90 12.66 -16.98
C TRP A 739 14.39 12.52 -17.24
N ALA A 740 14.82 11.56 -18.07
CA ALA A 740 16.19 11.47 -18.58
C ALA A 740 16.62 12.71 -19.37
N LYS A 741 15.67 13.46 -19.95
CA LYS A 741 15.94 14.72 -20.67
C LYS A 741 16.36 15.87 -19.74
N ILE A 742 16.07 15.76 -18.44
CA ILE A 742 16.39 16.79 -17.44
C ILE A 742 17.58 16.32 -16.62
N GLN A 743 18.71 16.99 -16.80
CA GLN A 743 19.96 16.69 -16.12
C GLN A 743 20.40 17.88 -15.25
N PRO A 744 21.04 17.62 -14.10
CA PRO A 744 21.60 18.66 -13.25
C PRO A 744 22.70 19.42 -14.00
N THR A 745 22.74 20.74 -13.85
CA THR A 745 23.85 21.59 -14.37
C THR A 745 24.90 21.88 -13.31
N ARG A 746 24.55 21.72 -12.03
CA ARG A 746 25.39 21.88 -10.83
C ARG A 746 25.36 20.59 -10.02
N SER A 747 26.49 19.89 -9.93
CA SER A 747 26.57 18.60 -9.25
C SER A 747 26.85 18.69 -7.75
N ASP A 748 27.22 19.86 -7.23
CA ASP A 748 27.61 20.08 -5.83
C ASP A 748 26.41 20.42 -4.91
N GLN A 749 25.32 20.92 -5.48
CA GLN A 749 24.08 21.25 -4.77
C GLN A 749 23.01 20.18 -4.94
N CYS A 750 22.07 20.07 -4.01
CA CYS A 750 20.91 19.18 -4.16
C CYS A 750 19.60 19.70 -3.57
N VAL A 751 18.50 19.13 -4.08
CA VAL A 751 17.18 19.13 -3.45
C VAL A 751 17.02 17.84 -2.64
N ILE A 752 16.54 17.95 -1.40
CA ILE A 752 16.12 16.78 -0.62
C ILE A 752 14.62 16.56 -0.81
N VAL A 753 14.21 15.34 -1.13
CA VAL A 753 12.80 14.97 -1.24
C VAL A 753 12.50 13.75 -0.37
N GLU A 754 11.44 13.83 0.43
CA GLU A 754 10.92 12.64 1.11
C GLU A 754 10.01 11.85 0.16
N LEU A 755 10.27 10.54 0.06
CA LEU A 755 9.48 9.57 -0.68
C LEU A 755 9.09 8.45 0.29
N LEU A 756 8.48 8.83 1.42
CA LEU A 756 8.21 7.93 2.54
C LEU A 756 6.83 7.25 2.48
N VAL A 757 6.01 7.61 1.48
CA VAL A 757 4.63 7.14 1.29
C VAL A 757 4.48 6.54 -0.10
N GLY A 758 4.18 5.23 -0.18
CA GLY A 758 4.02 4.49 -1.45
C GLY A 758 2.71 4.72 -2.20
N HIS A 759 1.94 5.74 -1.82
CA HIS A 759 0.70 6.12 -2.50
C HIS A 759 1.04 6.85 -3.82
N PRO A 760 0.53 6.41 -4.99
CA PRO A 760 0.95 6.92 -6.31
C PRO A 760 0.90 8.44 -6.42
N GLY A 761 -0.24 9.06 -6.10
CA GLY A 761 -0.40 10.51 -6.18
C GLY A 761 0.41 11.28 -5.14
N TYR A 762 0.80 10.65 -4.03
CA TYR A 762 1.70 11.30 -3.08
C TYR A 762 3.14 11.29 -3.60
N PHE A 763 3.58 10.12 -4.09
CA PHE A 763 4.89 9.92 -4.66
C PHE A 763 5.12 10.80 -5.90
N ILE A 764 4.21 10.73 -6.88
CA ILE A 764 4.30 11.50 -8.14
C ILE A 764 4.38 13.00 -7.83
N ALA A 765 3.53 13.51 -6.93
CA ALA A 765 3.54 14.94 -6.59
C ALA A 765 4.87 15.40 -6.00
N ASN A 766 5.46 14.63 -5.06
CA ASN A 766 6.76 14.97 -4.47
C ASN A 766 7.90 14.88 -5.50
N ALA A 767 7.91 13.81 -6.31
CA ALA A 767 8.93 13.60 -7.32
C ALA A 767 8.89 14.67 -8.42
N VAL A 768 7.70 15.02 -8.92
CA VAL A 768 7.53 16.09 -9.93
C VAL A 768 7.96 17.44 -9.38
N LEU A 769 7.54 17.81 -8.16
CA LEU A 769 7.97 19.06 -7.54
C LEU A 769 9.49 19.10 -7.34
N ALA A 770 10.11 17.99 -6.92
CA ALA A 770 11.56 17.89 -6.82
C ALA A 770 12.26 18.06 -8.18
N LYS A 771 11.72 17.48 -9.27
CA LYS A 771 12.24 17.69 -10.65
C LYS A 771 12.09 19.14 -11.12
N TYR A 772 11.05 19.84 -10.70
CA TYR A 772 10.87 21.26 -11.05
C TYR A 772 11.88 22.13 -10.33
N LEU A 773 12.09 21.91 -9.03
CA LEU A 773 13.14 22.59 -8.29
C LEU A 773 14.54 22.22 -8.81
N GLN A 774 14.74 20.96 -9.25
CA GLN A 774 15.96 20.53 -9.93
C GLN A 774 16.25 21.37 -11.17
N GLN A 775 15.24 21.56 -12.02
CA GLN A 775 15.37 22.35 -13.24
C GLN A 775 15.61 23.85 -12.94
N ILE A 776 14.94 24.39 -11.93
CA ILE A 776 15.05 25.83 -11.56
C ILE A 776 16.42 26.14 -10.94
N TYR A 777 16.89 25.31 -10.01
CA TYR A 777 18.18 25.53 -9.33
C TYR A 777 19.37 24.88 -10.04
N GLY A 778 19.12 24.00 -11.01
CA GLY A 778 20.15 23.25 -11.72
C GLY A 778 20.85 22.18 -10.88
N CYS A 779 20.28 21.74 -9.76
CA CYS A 779 20.96 20.91 -8.76
C CYS A 779 20.71 19.39 -8.92
N ASN A 780 21.30 18.55 -8.08
CA ASN A 780 20.95 17.13 -7.96
C ASN A 780 19.68 16.91 -7.12
N ILE A 781 19.14 15.68 -7.09
CA ILE A 781 18.08 15.28 -6.16
C ILE A 781 18.58 14.12 -5.31
N LYS A 782 18.36 14.18 -4.00
CA LYS A 782 18.56 13.04 -3.10
C LYS A 782 17.25 12.72 -2.39
N ALA A 783 16.88 11.45 -2.37
CA ALA A 783 15.63 11.00 -1.79
C ALA A 783 15.82 10.33 -0.42
N ILE A 784 14.81 10.46 0.44
CA ILE A 784 14.70 9.69 1.68
C ILE A 784 13.64 8.61 1.46
N LEU A 785 14.03 7.34 1.61
CA LEU A 785 13.18 6.16 1.43
C LEU A 785 12.97 5.41 2.77
N PRO A 786 11.90 4.63 2.93
CA PRO A 786 11.65 3.88 4.16
C PRO A 786 12.74 2.84 4.47
N ASN A 787 13.12 2.02 3.50
CA ASN A 787 14.09 0.93 3.68
C ASN A 787 14.82 0.58 2.36
N ARG A 788 15.98 -0.07 2.46
CA ARG A 788 16.86 -0.44 1.33
C ARG A 788 16.31 -1.57 0.45
N LYS A 789 15.33 -2.33 0.94
CA LYS A 789 14.80 -3.53 0.26
C LYS A 789 13.52 -3.25 -0.53
N ASP A 790 12.96 -2.04 -0.45
CA ASP A 790 11.73 -1.67 -1.13
C ASP A 790 11.99 -1.40 -2.63
N VAL A 791 12.08 -2.48 -3.41
CA VAL A 791 12.35 -2.43 -4.85
C VAL A 791 11.33 -1.57 -5.60
N TYR A 792 10.09 -1.52 -5.13
CA TYR A 792 9.02 -0.75 -5.74
C TYR A 792 9.28 0.75 -5.63
N MET A 793 9.61 1.24 -4.43
CA MET A 793 9.92 2.65 -4.20
C MET A 793 11.20 3.10 -4.90
N HIS A 794 12.22 2.23 -4.95
CA HIS A 794 13.43 2.49 -5.72
C HIS A 794 13.14 2.60 -7.21
N ALA A 795 12.42 1.64 -7.80
CA ALA A 795 12.10 1.68 -9.22
C ALA A 795 11.33 2.95 -9.60
N LEU A 796 10.38 3.37 -8.76
CA LEU A 796 9.69 4.64 -8.95
C LEU A 796 10.66 5.83 -8.88
N ALA A 797 11.53 5.92 -7.87
CA ALA A 797 12.48 7.02 -7.73
C ALA A 797 13.48 7.08 -8.90
N GLU A 798 14.04 5.93 -9.29
CA GLU A 798 14.94 5.77 -10.42
C GLU A 798 14.30 6.22 -11.74
N SER A 799 12.99 6.00 -11.91
CA SER A 799 12.28 6.47 -13.11
C SER A 799 12.20 8.00 -13.24
N TYR A 800 12.47 8.76 -12.17
CA TYR A 800 12.66 10.21 -12.23
C TYR A 800 14.14 10.62 -12.37
N GLY A 801 15.05 9.65 -12.46
CA GLY A 801 16.50 9.85 -12.43
C GLY A 801 17.07 10.10 -11.04
N ILE A 802 16.36 9.70 -9.98
CA ILE A 802 16.83 9.87 -8.59
C ILE A 802 17.53 8.58 -8.16
N THR A 803 18.84 8.64 -7.97
CA THR A 803 19.70 7.48 -7.66
C THR A 803 20.46 7.59 -6.33
N ASP A 804 20.40 8.74 -5.66
CA ASP A 804 21.02 8.98 -4.36
C ASP A 804 19.99 8.88 -3.24
N TYR A 805 20.21 7.96 -2.30
CA TYR A 805 19.24 7.61 -1.26
C TYR A 805 19.79 7.72 0.17
N TYR A 806 18.92 8.18 1.06
CA TYR A 806 19.00 8.00 2.50
C TYR A 806 17.84 7.12 2.97
N TYR A 807 18.01 6.43 4.09
CA TYR A 807 17.06 5.43 4.54
C TYR A 807 16.59 5.69 5.97
N GLU A 808 15.28 5.66 6.16
CA GLU A 808 14.63 5.81 7.45
C GLU A 808 14.95 4.65 8.40
N GLU A 809 15.11 3.42 7.89
CA GLU A 809 15.46 2.25 8.73
C GLU A 809 16.77 2.41 9.52
N ASP A 810 17.63 3.36 9.14
CA ASP A 810 18.88 3.63 9.83
C ASP A 810 18.69 4.42 11.15
N ILE A 811 17.49 4.94 11.46
CA ILE A 811 17.27 5.82 12.64
C ILE A 811 17.69 5.14 13.94
N GLY A 812 17.43 3.84 14.08
CA GLY A 812 17.72 3.08 15.30
C GLY A 812 19.22 2.94 15.58
N LYS A 813 20.07 3.07 14.55
CA LYS A 813 21.53 2.93 14.67
C LYS A 813 22.20 4.16 15.29
N LEU A 814 21.50 5.30 15.31
CA LEU A 814 22.06 6.58 15.74
C LEU A 814 21.71 6.95 17.19
N ILE A 815 20.78 6.22 17.80
CA ILE A 815 20.24 6.52 19.12
C ILE A 815 21.06 5.79 20.19
N THR A 816 21.64 6.54 21.13
CA THR A 816 22.38 5.97 22.26
C THR A 816 21.46 5.58 23.41
N LYS A 817 21.87 4.60 24.23
CA LYS A 817 21.15 4.24 25.47
C LYS A 817 20.95 5.43 26.42
N ALA A 818 21.93 6.33 26.49
CA ALA A 818 21.83 7.55 27.31
C ALA A 818 20.72 8.49 26.82
N GLN A 819 20.58 8.65 25.50
CA GLN A 819 19.50 9.44 24.91
C GLN A 819 18.12 8.80 25.14
N GLN A 820 18.02 7.47 25.06
CA GLN A 820 16.78 6.76 25.38
C GLN A 820 16.37 6.97 26.84
N LEU A 821 17.33 6.85 27.76
CA LEU A 821 17.09 7.06 29.19
C LEU A 821 16.69 8.52 29.48
N SER A 822 17.40 9.48 28.90
CA SER A 822 17.05 10.91 29.04
C SER A 822 15.66 11.24 28.50
N MET A 823 15.24 10.59 27.40
CA MET A 823 13.89 10.75 26.86
C MET A 823 12.84 10.16 27.80
N TYR A 824 13.11 8.99 28.38
CA TYR A 824 12.24 8.36 29.38
C TYR A 824 12.10 9.21 30.64
N GLU A 825 13.21 9.79 31.13
CA GLU A 825 13.23 10.70 32.28
C GLU A 825 12.47 12.00 32.00
N ALA A 826 12.60 12.56 30.80
CA ALA A 826 11.91 13.79 30.39
C ALA A 826 10.40 13.62 30.26
N LEU A 827 9.91 12.40 30.02
CA LEU A 827 8.50 12.07 29.86
C LEU A 827 7.90 11.35 31.07
N GLN A 828 8.52 11.49 32.25
CA GLN A 828 7.91 11.02 33.49
C GLN A 828 6.69 11.86 33.86
N GLY A 829 5.74 11.24 34.56
CA GLY A 829 4.52 11.89 35.03
C GLY A 829 3.26 11.34 34.36
N SER A 830 2.14 12.04 34.58
CA SER A 830 0.84 11.67 34.02
C SER A 830 -0.06 12.89 33.84
N GLY A 831 -1.16 12.73 33.12
CA GLY A 831 -2.13 13.79 32.87
C GLY A 831 -1.49 15.04 32.24
N SER A 832 -1.86 16.21 32.76
CA SER A 832 -1.37 17.51 32.26
C SER A 832 0.15 17.69 32.40
N GLU A 833 0.77 17.13 33.44
CA GLU A 833 2.23 17.22 33.61
C GLU A 833 2.95 16.55 32.45
N LEU A 834 2.50 15.35 32.07
CA LEU A 834 3.04 14.63 30.92
C LEU A 834 2.78 15.35 29.60
N ARG A 835 1.57 15.90 29.38
CA ARG A 835 1.28 16.67 28.16
C ARG A 835 2.17 17.89 28.03
N ASN A 836 2.34 18.66 29.10
CA ASN A 836 3.20 19.83 29.10
C ASN A 836 4.65 19.44 28.82
N ALA A 837 5.18 18.44 29.54
CA ALA A 837 6.53 17.93 29.32
C ALA A 837 6.73 17.46 27.86
N LEU A 838 5.75 16.74 27.30
CA LEU A 838 5.79 16.30 25.92
C LEU A 838 5.73 17.47 24.95
N LEU A 839 4.79 18.41 25.07
CA LEU A 839 4.60 19.53 24.12
C LEU A 839 5.76 20.53 24.12
N GLU A 840 6.48 20.64 25.24
CA GLU A 840 7.69 21.45 25.37
C GLU A 840 8.96 20.73 24.92
N LEU A 841 8.89 19.42 24.65
CA LEU A 841 10.04 18.59 24.31
C LEU A 841 10.76 19.08 23.04
N LYS A 842 12.09 19.19 23.16
CA LYS A 842 13.02 19.56 22.10
C LYS A 842 14.13 18.54 21.94
N VAL A 843 14.61 18.39 20.72
CA VAL A 843 15.86 17.68 20.40
C VAL A 843 16.79 18.69 19.73
N ASN A 844 17.88 19.07 20.42
CA ASN A 844 18.83 20.09 19.98
C ASN A 844 18.14 21.36 19.44
N ASP A 845 17.34 21.99 20.31
CA ASP A 845 16.55 23.21 20.05
C ASP A 845 15.41 23.09 19.02
N ILE A 846 15.30 21.97 18.31
CA ILE A 846 14.16 21.66 17.47
C ILE A 846 13.03 21.13 18.34
N ARG A 847 11.91 21.85 18.39
CA ARG A 847 10.66 21.34 19.01
C ARG A 847 10.25 20.06 18.27
N VAL A 848 9.92 19.00 19.00
CA VAL A 848 9.44 17.73 18.44
C VAL A 848 8.20 17.21 19.15
N GLY A 849 7.93 17.72 20.35
CA GLY A 849 6.84 17.30 21.22
C GLY A 849 5.47 17.20 20.57
N ASP A 850 5.05 18.27 19.92
CA ASP A 850 3.78 18.36 19.19
C ASP A 850 3.68 17.38 18.02
N LEU A 851 4.80 17.11 17.33
CA LEU A 851 4.84 16.11 16.25
C LEU A 851 4.73 14.67 16.78
N ILE A 852 5.32 14.40 17.96
CA ILE A 852 5.20 13.12 18.66
C ILE A 852 3.78 12.93 19.15
N TYR A 853 3.19 13.98 19.73
CA TYR A 853 1.82 13.99 20.22
C TYR A 853 0.84 13.60 19.10
N ASP A 854 0.88 14.31 17.97
CA ASP A 854 0.00 14.05 16.82
C ASP A 854 0.21 12.65 16.24
N MET A 855 1.48 12.21 16.10
CA MET A 855 1.78 10.85 15.61
C MET A 855 1.25 9.77 16.54
N TYR A 856 1.37 9.97 17.86
CA TYR A 856 0.89 9.03 18.85
C TYR A 856 -0.64 8.91 18.82
N LEU A 857 -1.37 10.03 18.81
CA LEU A 857 -2.83 9.98 18.69
C LEU A 857 -3.25 9.26 17.41
N ARG A 858 -2.64 9.64 16.27
CA ARG A 858 -2.97 9.09 14.95
C ARG A 858 -2.76 7.58 14.86
N ASN A 859 -1.68 7.06 15.45
CA ASN A 859 -1.35 5.63 15.38
C ASN A 859 -2.13 4.77 16.37
N THR A 860 -2.52 5.34 17.52
CA THR A 860 -3.13 4.58 18.62
C THR A 860 -4.65 4.70 18.69
N GLY A 861 -5.24 5.72 18.04
CA GLY A 861 -6.64 6.10 18.22
C GLY A 861 -6.94 6.72 19.59
N ASN A 862 -5.90 6.95 20.42
CA ASN A 862 -6.06 7.70 21.66
C ASN A 862 -6.42 9.15 21.34
N VAL A 863 -7.13 9.80 22.27
CA VAL A 863 -7.69 11.14 22.07
C VAL A 863 -6.92 12.24 22.82
N THR A 864 -6.03 11.82 23.72
CA THR A 864 -5.18 12.68 24.53
C THR A 864 -3.99 11.86 25.06
N VAL A 865 -2.98 12.52 25.63
CA VAL A 865 -1.86 11.88 26.32
C VAL A 865 -2.04 12.05 27.82
N ASP A 866 -2.42 10.98 28.52
CA ASP A 866 -2.59 10.99 29.99
C ASP A 866 -1.59 10.07 30.71
N ARG A 867 -0.93 9.14 30.01
CA ARG A 867 0.05 8.22 30.58
C ARG A 867 1.17 7.94 29.58
N LEU A 868 2.37 7.68 30.10
CA LEU A 868 3.48 7.19 29.31
C LEU A 868 3.31 5.68 29.10
N ASP A 869 3.10 5.28 27.85
CA ASP A 869 3.12 3.87 27.43
C ASP A 869 4.27 3.61 26.45
N ASP A 870 4.49 2.34 26.12
CA ASP A 870 5.59 1.91 25.26
C ASP A 870 5.50 2.51 23.84
N GLN A 871 4.29 2.76 23.33
CA GLN A 871 4.12 3.33 21.99
C GLN A 871 4.46 4.82 21.96
N LEU A 872 4.08 5.57 23.01
CA LEU A 872 4.48 6.96 23.17
C LEU A 872 5.99 7.08 23.35
N LEU A 873 6.58 6.25 24.23
CA LEU A 873 8.02 6.23 24.47
C LEU A 873 8.79 5.89 23.18
N GLN A 874 8.35 4.87 22.44
CA GLN A 874 8.96 4.49 21.17
C GLN A 874 8.85 5.60 20.12
N SER A 875 7.72 6.32 20.07
CA SER A 875 7.53 7.47 19.17
C SER A 875 8.48 8.61 19.54
N ALA A 876 8.66 8.89 20.83
CA ALA A 876 9.58 9.91 21.33
C ALA A 876 11.05 9.55 21.08
N ILE A 877 11.44 8.28 21.30
CA ILE A 877 12.79 7.77 21.00
C ILE A 877 13.07 7.87 19.50
N SER A 878 12.10 7.48 18.65
CA SER A 878 12.25 7.54 17.19
C SER A 878 12.47 8.97 16.68
N ALA A 879 11.87 9.98 17.33
CA ALA A 879 12.08 11.40 17.02
C ALA A 879 13.55 11.84 17.13
N ILE A 880 14.31 11.25 18.07
CA ILE A 880 15.76 11.49 18.20
C ILE A 880 16.49 10.99 16.96
N GLY A 881 16.18 9.75 16.53
CA GLY A 881 16.79 9.14 15.36
C GLY A 881 16.46 9.89 14.07
N TYR A 882 15.20 10.34 13.90
CA TYR A 882 14.80 11.21 12.78
C TYR A 882 15.63 12.49 12.73
N TYR A 883 15.72 13.21 13.85
CA TYR A 883 16.53 14.42 13.93
C TYR A 883 17.99 14.12 13.55
N GLN A 884 18.58 13.06 14.10
CA GLN A 884 19.99 12.72 13.85
C GLN A 884 20.25 12.40 12.38
N ILE A 885 19.41 11.57 11.74
CA ILE A 885 19.53 11.28 10.31
C ILE A 885 19.39 12.56 9.50
N TYR A 886 18.30 13.30 9.67
CA TYR A 886 18.05 14.47 8.83
C TYR A 886 19.15 15.51 9.02
N ASN A 887 19.54 15.81 10.27
CA ASN A 887 20.64 16.74 10.53
C ASN A 887 21.97 16.28 9.91
N SER A 888 22.24 14.96 9.87
CA SER A 888 23.43 14.44 9.20
C SER A 888 23.38 14.63 7.68
N ILE A 889 22.20 14.52 7.07
CA ILE A 889 21.99 14.78 5.63
C ILE A 889 22.33 16.24 5.32
N TYR A 890 21.79 17.21 6.05
CA TYR A 890 22.08 18.62 5.79
C TYR A 890 23.54 18.99 6.05
N ARG A 891 24.19 18.39 7.06
CA ARG A 891 25.62 18.62 7.31
C ARG A 891 26.53 18.05 6.21
N ALA A 892 26.08 17.01 5.51
CA ALA A 892 26.86 16.33 4.48
C ALA A 892 26.64 16.87 3.07
N ASN A 893 25.64 17.75 2.86
CA ASN A 893 25.22 18.17 1.53
C ASN A 893 24.96 19.68 1.46
N SER A 894 25.24 20.28 0.30
CA SER A 894 24.82 21.65 0.00
C SER A 894 23.37 21.63 -0.50
N VAL A 895 22.41 21.73 0.43
CA VAL A 895 20.98 21.63 0.11
C VAL A 895 20.40 23.00 -0.22
N VAL A 896 19.67 23.11 -1.34
CA VAL A 896 19.04 24.38 -1.78
C VAL A 896 17.54 24.44 -1.54
N ALA A 897 16.87 23.29 -1.44
CA ALA A 897 15.44 23.20 -1.12
C ALA A 897 15.07 21.80 -0.63
N THR A 898 13.97 21.73 0.12
CA THR A 898 13.42 20.48 0.64
C THR A 898 11.96 20.31 0.25
N VAL A 899 11.59 19.16 -0.27
CA VAL A 899 10.20 18.81 -0.62
C VAL A 899 9.62 17.85 0.41
N VAL A 900 8.48 18.21 0.99
CA VAL A 900 7.72 17.38 1.93
C VAL A 900 6.24 17.38 1.57
N GLY A 901 5.52 16.28 1.80
CA GLY A 901 4.06 16.29 1.63
C GLY A 901 3.29 16.61 2.91
N HIS A 902 3.94 16.65 4.08
CA HIS A 902 3.36 17.10 5.35
C HIS A 902 4.38 17.89 6.18
N THR A 903 3.91 18.87 6.95
CA THR A 903 4.72 19.60 7.95
C THR A 903 4.47 19.11 9.38
N VAL A 904 3.65 18.07 9.51
CA VAL A 904 3.20 17.45 10.76
C VAL A 904 3.69 16.01 10.85
N TYR A 905 3.49 15.38 12.01
CA TYR A 905 3.99 14.04 12.35
C TYR A 905 5.53 13.96 12.38
N THR A 906 6.06 13.00 13.14
CA THR A 906 7.52 12.89 13.38
C THR A 906 8.33 12.71 12.10
N ARG A 907 7.87 11.88 11.16
CA ARG A 907 8.58 11.56 9.90
C ARG A 907 8.80 12.78 9.00
N PHE A 908 7.78 13.63 8.85
CA PHE A 908 7.81 14.74 7.90
C PHE A 908 8.09 16.09 8.58
N GLY A 909 7.44 16.34 9.71
CA GLY A 909 7.59 17.60 10.45
C GLY A 909 9.00 17.81 11.00
N ILE A 910 9.69 16.73 11.43
CA ILE A 910 11.08 16.86 11.90
C ILE A 910 12.00 17.19 10.73
N LEU A 911 11.81 16.55 9.56
CA LEU A 911 12.55 16.90 8.35
C LEU A 911 12.35 18.38 8.00
N ALA A 912 11.10 18.87 8.00
CA ALA A 912 10.80 20.26 7.69
C ALA A 912 11.46 21.23 8.69
N ARG A 913 11.40 20.94 10.00
CA ARG A 913 12.03 21.79 11.03
C ARG A 913 13.56 21.79 10.95
N VAL A 914 14.17 20.63 10.73
CA VAL A 914 15.61 20.52 10.51
C VAL A 914 16.02 21.32 9.27
N SER A 915 15.30 21.21 8.17
CA SER A 915 15.60 21.94 6.92
C SER A 915 15.68 23.44 7.16
N VAL A 916 14.65 24.01 7.80
CA VAL A 916 14.60 25.46 8.06
C VAL A 916 15.64 25.90 9.09
N SER A 917 16.02 25.03 10.04
CA SER A 917 17.12 25.34 10.97
C SER A 917 18.51 25.39 10.31
N HIS A 918 18.63 24.79 9.12
CA HIS A 918 19.79 24.91 8.24
C HIS A 918 19.62 26.03 7.20
N GLU A 919 18.65 26.93 7.40
CA GLU A 919 18.33 28.04 6.48
C GLU A 919 17.91 27.56 5.06
N VAL A 920 17.41 26.32 4.95
CA VAL A 920 16.94 25.74 3.69
C VAL A 920 15.41 25.88 3.59
N PRO A 921 14.87 26.44 2.48
CA PRO A 921 13.44 26.56 2.29
C PRO A 921 12.76 25.20 2.10
N VAL A 922 11.61 25.01 2.73
CA VAL A 922 10.76 23.81 2.61
C VAL A 922 9.57 24.12 1.72
N TYR A 923 9.36 23.32 0.68
CA TYR A 923 8.20 23.34 -0.18
C TYR A 923 7.27 22.21 0.23
N ALA A 924 6.19 22.54 0.97
CA ALA A 924 5.20 21.57 1.38
C ALA A 924 3.97 21.60 0.49
N LYS A 925 3.46 20.42 0.11
CA LYS A 925 2.33 20.31 -0.82
C LYS A 925 1.05 19.72 -0.24
N LYS A 926 -0.08 20.03 -0.85
CA LYS A 926 -1.36 19.30 -0.73
C LYS A 926 -1.74 18.67 -2.09
N PRO A 927 -2.46 17.53 -2.10
CA PRO A 927 -2.73 16.75 -3.31
C PRO A 927 -3.71 17.45 -4.28
N SER A 928 -3.71 16.91 -5.52
CA SER A 928 -4.23 17.47 -6.79
C SER A 928 -5.61 18.17 -6.74
N PRO A 929 -5.82 19.28 -7.48
CA PRO A 929 -4.78 20.13 -8.07
C PRO A 929 -3.80 20.59 -6.99
N LEU A 930 -2.51 20.64 -7.33
CA LEU A 930 -1.46 20.80 -6.35
C LEU A 930 -1.50 22.19 -5.75
N LEU A 931 -1.41 22.26 -4.43
CA LEU A 931 -1.13 23.48 -3.70
C LEU A 931 0.26 23.32 -3.09
N VAL A 932 1.13 24.32 -3.26
CA VAL A 932 2.48 24.35 -2.68
C VAL A 932 2.66 25.61 -1.89
N ARG A 933 3.10 25.46 -0.63
CA ARG A 933 3.53 26.57 0.23
C ARG A 933 5.02 26.42 0.54
N LYS A 934 5.75 27.53 0.45
CA LYS A 934 7.16 27.66 0.82
C LYS A 934 7.29 28.20 2.25
N TYR A 935 8.08 27.50 3.05
CA TYR A 935 8.39 27.83 4.43
C TYR A 935 9.87 28.15 4.56
N THR A 936 10.16 29.24 5.27
CA THR A 936 11.52 29.80 5.40
C THR A 936 11.92 30.04 6.84
N ARG A 937 10.97 29.99 7.78
CA ARG A 937 11.23 30.18 9.21
C ARG A 937 10.54 29.12 10.06
N PRO A 938 11.12 28.74 11.21
CA PRO A 938 10.59 27.64 12.04
C PRO A 938 9.16 27.91 12.53
N ASP A 939 8.84 29.18 12.82
CA ASP A 939 7.50 29.57 13.22
C ASP A 939 6.49 29.25 12.10
N GLU A 940 6.83 29.53 10.84
CA GLU A 940 5.93 29.38 9.69
C GLU A 940 5.46 27.94 9.51
N LEU A 941 6.23 26.93 9.93
CA LEU A 941 5.91 25.51 9.71
C LEU A 941 4.62 25.04 10.41
N GLN A 942 4.15 25.77 11.41
CA GLN A 942 2.86 25.55 12.07
C GLN A 942 1.69 26.29 11.37
N GLU A 943 1.98 27.05 10.32
CA GLU A 943 0.94 27.60 9.44
C GLU A 943 0.55 26.55 8.40
N ASN A 944 -0.73 26.23 8.35
CA ASN A 944 -1.25 25.25 7.40
C ASN A 944 -0.88 25.64 5.96
N GLN A 945 -0.66 24.65 5.09
CA GLN A 945 -0.32 24.90 3.68
C GLN A 945 -1.39 25.77 2.97
N ARG A 946 -2.64 25.75 3.43
CA ARG A 946 -3.74 26.56 2.88
C ARG A 946 -3.81 28.00 3.42
N ALA A 947 -3.02 28.36 4.42
CA ALA A 947 -3.07 29.69 5.01
C ALA A 947 -2.57 30.74 4.01
N VAL A 948 -3.43 31.68 3.64
CA VAL A 948 -3.12 32.69 2.61
C VAL A 948 -2.21 33.76 3.21
N ASP A 949 -1.11 34.10 2.54
CA ASP A 949 -0.23 35.19 3.00
C ASP A 949 -0.96 36.54 2.89
N ALA A 950 -0.72 37.45 3.83
CA ALA A 950 -1.38 38.75 3.84
C ALA A 950 -1.15 39.54 2.54
N ARG A 951 0.04 39.44 1.93
CA ARG A 951 0.36 40.11 0.65
C ARG A 951 -0.38 39.48 -0.51
N GLU A 952 -0.51 38.16 -0.53
CA GLU A 952 -1.24 37.44 -1.57
C GLU A 952 -2.75 37.70 -1.44
N PHE A 953 -3.28 37.73 -0.22
CA PHE A 953 -4.68 38.13 0.02
C PHE A 953 -4.93 39.55 -0.48
N ALA A 954 -4.08 40.51 -0.10
CA ALA A 954 -4.20 41.90 -0.54
C ALA A 954 -4.14 42.01 -2.06
N TYR A 955 -3.25 41.27 -2.74
CA TYR A 955 -3.19 41.25 -4.19
C TYR A 955 -4.53 40.86 -4.82
N PHE A 956 -5.11 39.72 -4.42
CA PHE A 956 -6.38 39.27 -4.97
C PHE A 956 -7.56 40.16 -4.55
N TRP A 957 -7.54 40.67 -3.32
CA TRP A 957 -8.58 41.53 -2.79
C TRP A 957 -8.59 42.90 -3.50
N ASP A 958 -7.43 43.50 -3.72
CA ASP A 958 -7.32 44.86 -4.28
C ASP A 958 -7.39 44.86 -5.82
N VAL A 959 -6.85 43.83 -6.48
CA VAL A 959 -6.74 43.78 -7.95
C VAL A 959 -7.86 42.96 -8.60
N HIS A 960 -8.33 41.91 -7.94
CA HIS A 960 -9.27 40.94 -8.51
C HIS A 960 -10.56 40.78 -7.69
N HIS A 961 -10.90 41.78 -6.85
CA HIS A 961 -12.01 41.77 -5.89
C HIS A 961 -13.28 41.04 -6.39
N ASP A 962 -13.93 41.61 -7.41
CA ASP A 962 -15.24 41.14 -7.87
C ASP A 962 -15.17 39.71 -8.41
N HIS A 963 -14.06 39.35 -9.05
CA HIS A 963 -13.84 38.01 -9.59
C HIS A 963 -13.65 36.98 -8.47
N VAL A 964 -12.81 37.27 -7.48
CA VAL A 964 -12.56 36.33 -6.36
C VAL A 964 -13.77 36.20 -5.44
N VAL A 965 -14.51 37.29 -5.20
CA VAL A 965 -15.77 37.24 -4.44
C VAL A 965 -16.81 36.39 -5.19
N ALA A 966 -16.99 36.62 -6.50
CA ALA A 966 -17.92 35.84 -7.31
C ALA A 966 -17.54 34.35 -7.33
N LYS A 967 -16.26 34.02 -7.53
CA LYS A 967 -15.78 32.63 -7.55
C LYS A 967 -15.90 31.94 -6.20
N GLY A 968 -15.66 32.65 -5.10
CA GLY A 968 -15.81 32.12 -3.75
C GLY A 968 -17.26 31.79 -3.43
N LYS A 969 -18.18 32.70 -3.80
CA LYS A 969 -19.61 32.49 -3.65
C LYS A 969 -20.12 31.32 -4.49
N GLU A 970 -19.65 31.21 -5.73
CA GLU A 970 -19.93 30.06 -6.61
C GLU A 970 -19.44 28.75 -5.98
N HIS A 971 -18.20 28.73 -5.46
CA HIS A 971 -17.62 27.54 -4.82
C HIS A 971 -18.47 27.06 -3.63
N LEU A 972 -18.80 27.94 -2.69
CA LEU A 972 -19.59 27.57 -1.52
C LEU A 972 -21.03 27.19 -1.90
N SER A 973 -21.64 27.88 -2.87
CA SER A 973 -22.98 27.51 -3.36
C SER A 973 -22.98 26.10 -3.97
N ASN A 974 -21.93 25.73 -4.71
CA ASN A 974 -21.77 24.38 -5.27
C ASN A 974 -21.46 23.33 -4.19
N GLN A 975 -20.79 23.71 -3.10
CA GLN A 975 -20.51 22.84 -1.96
C GLN A 975 -21.78 22.54 -1.16
N PHE A 976 -22.64 23.55 -0.95
CA PHE A 976 -23.91 23.39 -0.23
C PHE A 976 -24.99 22.70 -1.08
N ASN A 977 -24.84 22.69 -2.41
CA ASN A 977 -25.78 22.05 -3.32
C ASN A 977 -25.31 20.64 -3.73
N SER A 978 -25.96 19.64 -3.16
CA SER A 978 -25.80 18.21 -3.44
C SER A 978 -25.96 17.81 -4.91
N ASN A 979 -26.70 18.59 -5.72
CA ASN A 979 -26.98 18.32 -7.14
C ASN A 979 -26.00 18.97 -8.15
N ALA A 980 -25.02 19.76 -7.69
CA ALA A 980 -24.00 20.30 -8.58
C ALA A 980 -23.18 19.17 -9.22
N SER A 981 -23.06 19.16 -10.55
CA SER A 981 -22.40 18.11 -11.31
C SER A 981 -20.99 17.82 -10.79
N SER A 982 -20.68 16.53 -10.64
CA SER A 982 -19.37 16.00 -10.21
C SER A 982 -18.20 16.54 -11.04
N ALA A 983 -18.45 16.95 -12.28
CA ALA A 983 -17.46 17.55 -13.19
C ALA A 983 -16.95 18.94 -12.77
N GLY A 984 -17.59 19.63 -11.81
CA GLY A 984 -17.19 20.96 -11.32
C GLY A 984 -16.69 20.99 -9.87
N ARG A 985 -16.79 19.87 -9.14
CA ARG A 985 -16.32 19.79 -7.75
C ARG A 985 -14.82 19.53 -7.75
N SER A 986 -14.02 20.45 -7.22
CA SER A 986 -12.65 20.11 -6.80
C SER A 986 -12.75 18.90 -5.85
N GLY A 987 -11.88 17.90 -5.93
CA GLY A 987 -12.00 16.67 -5.13
C GLY A 987 -12.05 16.88 -3.60
N MET A 988 -11.83 18.10 -3.12
CA MET A 988 -11.94 18.51 -1.73
C MET A 988 -13.33 19.10 -1.38
N ALA A 989 -14.12 19.55 -2.36
CA ALA A 989 -15.55 19.82 -2.17
C ALA A 989 -16.32 18.53 -1.82
N LEU A 990 -15.77 17.36 -2.19
CA LEU A 990 -16.25 16.04 -1.73
C LEU A 990 -15.89 15.75 -0.27
N TRP A 991 -14.81 16.33 0.28
CA TRP A 991 -14.40 16.10 1.69
C TRP A 991 -15.33 16.78 2.69
N TYR A 992 -16.09 17.78 2.24
CA TYR A 992 -16.97 18.58 3.08
C TYR A 992 -18.46 18.35 2.76
N SER A 993 -18.77 17.54 1.75
CA SER A 993 -20.16 17.34 1.30
C SER A 993 -20.93 16.33 2.13
N GLU A 994 -20.26 15.44 2.89
CA GLU A 994 -20.97 14.46 3.73
C GLU A 994 -21.97 15.16 4.65
N ALA A 995 -21.62 16.33 5.20
CA ALA A 995 -22.49 17.09 6.09
C ALA A 995 -23.68 17.77 5.39
N TYR A 996 -23.70 17.79 4.06
CA TYR A 996 -24.71 18.42 3.21
C TYR A 996 -25.42 17.44 2.26
N GLU A 997 -25.23 16.12 2.42
CA GLU A 997 -25.86 15.10 1.59
C GLU A 997 -27.40 15.18 1.62
N ASP A 998 -28.04 14.87 0.49
CA ASP A 998 -29.51 14.81 0.37
C ASP A 998 -30.16 13.72 1.25
N SER A 999 -29.37 12.71 1.63
CA SER A 999 -29.78 11.65 2.56
C SER A 999 -30.03 12.20 3.98
N ARG A 1000 -29.46 13.37 4.31
CA ARG A 1000 -29.57 14.01 5.61
C ARG A 1000 -30.79 14.92 5.67
N LYS A 1001 -31.42 14.96 6.84
CA LYS A 1001 -32.65 15.71 7.07
C LYS A 1001 -32.37 17.22 7.21
N LEU A 1002 -33.15 18.01 6.48
CA LEU A 1002 -33.28 19.45 6.70
C LEU A 1002 -34.26 19.70 7.84
N TYR A 1003 -33.80 20.38 8.89
CA TYR A 1003 -34.62 20.72 10.06
C TYR A 1003 -35.02 22.19 10.02
N THR A 1004 -36.28 22.48 10.34
CA THR A 1004 -36.65 23.82 10.82
C THR A 1004 -36.15 24.03 12.26
N ARG A 1005 -36.05 25.29 12.72
CA ARG A 1005 -35.67 25.61 14.10
C ARG A 1005 -36.55 24.87 15.12
N THR A 1006 -37.86 24.84 14.91
CA THR A 1006 -38.82 24.20 15.81
C THR A 1006 -38.57 22.69 15.90
N GLU A 1007 -38.51 22.01 14.74
CA GLU A 1007 -38.24 20.57 14.70
C GLU A 1007 -36.89 20.21 15.31
N PHE A 1008 -35.86 21.04 15.08
CA PHE A 1008 -34.54 20.85 15.65
C PHE A 1008 -34.58 20.95 17.18
N CYS A 1009 -35.18 22.03 17.72
CA CYS A 1009 -35.28 22.23 19.16
C CYS A 1009 -36.10 21.13 19.85
N GLU A 1010 -37.19 20.68 19.22
CA GLU A 1010 -38.00 19.55 19.71
C GLU A 1010 -37.20 18.24 19.70
N ALA A 1011 -36.45 17.96 18.63
CA ALA A 1011 -35.68 16.72 18.50
C ALA A 1011 -34.56 16.60 19.55
N VAL A 1012 -33.94 17.71 19.94
CA VAL A 1012 -32.81 17.71 20.89
C VAL A 1012 -33.18 18.20 22.30
N GLY A 1013 -34.43 18.60 22.52
CA GLY A 1013 -34.96 18.95 23.85
C GLY A 1013 -34.48 20.28 24.43
N ILE A 1014 -34.21 21.29 23.60
CA ILE A 1014 -33.71 22.62 24.02
C ILE A 1014 -34.78 23.73 23.89
N ASP A 1015 -34.61 24.83 24.62
CA ASP A 1015 -35.56 25.95 24.60
C ASP A 1015 -35.47 26.76 23.29
N PRO A 1016 -36.50 26.75 22.41
CA PRO A 1016 -36.44 27.43 21.13
C PRO A 1016 -36.33 28.96 21.22
N LYS A 1017 -36.56 29.56 22.40
CA LYS A 1017 -36.45 31.01 22.64
C LYS A 1017 -35.02 31.48 22.88
N LYS A 1018 -34.12 30.59 23.29
CA LYS A 1018 -32.71 30.94 23.56
C LYS A 1018 -31.88 30.96 22.27
N PRO A 1019 -30.83 31.78 22.17
CA PRO A 1019 -29.85 31.69 21.09
C PRO A 1019 -29.24 30.28 21.02
N ILE A 1020 -28.95 29.78 19.82
CA ILE A 1020 -28.33 28.46 19.62
C ILE A 1020 -26.88 28.67 19.20
N VAL A 1021 -25.95 28.13 19.98
CA VAL A 1021 -24.51 28.15 19.70
C VAL A 1021 -24.05 26.73 19.42
N VAL A 1022 -23.43 26.51 18.26
CA VAL A 1022 -23.00 25.16 17.84
C VAL A 1022 -21.50 24.99 18.03
N LEU A 1023 -21.11 23.97 18.80
CA LEU A 1023 -19.74 23.51 18.98
C LEU A 1023 -19.43 22.46 17.92
N PHE A 1024 -18.73 22.83 16.85
CA PHE A 1024 -18.31 21.90 15.79
C PHE A 1024 -17.08 21.12 16.22
N SER A 1025 -17.29 19.87 16.64
CA SER A 1025 -16.24 18.98 17.10
C SER A 1025 -15.30 18.56 15.97
N HIS A 1026 -14.07 18.22 16.35
CA HIS A 1026 -13.04 17.66 15.49
C HIS A 1026 -12.95 16.14 15.68
N THR A 1027 -12.28 15.46 14.76
CA THR A 1027 -11.81 14.09 14.96
C THR A 1027 -10.62 14.15 15.92
N PHE A 1028 -10.76 13.59 17.13
CA PHE A 1028 -9.75 13.77 18.17
C PHE A 1028 -8.35 13.22 17.81
N PRO A 1029 -8.23 12.04 17.15
CA PRO A 1029 -6.93 11.47 16.79
C PRO A 1029 -6.36 11.95 15.44
N ASP A 1030 -6.82 13.09 14.91
CA ASP A 1030 -6.23 13.68 13.70
C ASP A 1030 -4.84 14.27 14.00
N ALA A 1031 -4.64 15.57 13.78
CA ALA A 1031 -3.40 16.24 14.04
C ALA A 1031 -3.69 17.59 14.71
N PRO A 1032 -4.03 17.56 16.02
CA PRO A 1032 -4.33 18.75 16.81
C PRO A 1032 -3.13 19.65 17.03
N HIS A 1033 -1.99 19.47 16.34
CA HIS A 1033 -0.91 20.45 16.30
C HIS A 1033 -0.54 20.91 14.88
N SER A 1034 -1.41 20.67 13.89
CA SER A 1034 -1.24 21.09 12.48
C SER A 1034 -1.34 22.59 12.20
N PHE A 1035 -1.60 23.37 13.23
CA PHE A 1035 -1.98 24.78 13.22
C PHE A 1035 -1.26 25.50 14.38
N ARG A 1036 -1.32 26.82 14.44
CA ARG A 1036 -0.68 27.63 15.50
C ARG A 1036 -1.63 27.95 16.67
N SER A 1037 -1.06 28.47 17.75
CA SER A 1037 -1.75 29.17 18.84
C SER A 1037 -2.87 28.35 19.50
N TRP A 1038 -2.47 27.25 20.14
CA TRP A 1038 -3.36 26.34 20.85
C TRP A 1038 -3.78 26.91 22.19
N LEU A 1039 -5.08 27.05 22.41
CA LEU A 1039 -5.61 27.33 23.74
C LEU A 1039 -5.70 26.09 24.63
N PHE A 1040 -5.69 24.90 24.00
CA PHE A 1040 -5.86 23.60 24.65
C PHE A 1040 -4.85 22.60 24.09
N ASP A 1041 -4.44 21.62 24.90
CA ASP A 1041 -3.43 20.62 24.53
C ASP A 1041 -3.84 19.74 23.34
N ASP A 1042 -5.15 19.52 23.14
CA ASP A 1042 -5.70 18.77 22.01
C ASP A 1042 -7.22 19.03 21.85
N TYR A 1043 -7.82 18.46 20.79
CA TYR A 1043 -9.24 18.62 20.49
C TYR A 1043 -10.17 18.01 21.56
N TYR A 1044 -9.74 16.93 22.24
CA TYR A 1044 -10.53 16.32 23.31
C TYR A 1044 -10.55 17.21 24.55
N GLN A 1045 -9.39 17.76 24.96
CA GLN A 1045 -9.27 18.71 26.05
C GLN A 1045 -10.08 19.98 25.76
N TRP A 1046 -10.05 20.49 24.53
CA TRP A 1046 -10.87 21.63 24.12
C TRP A 1046 -12.37 21.37 24.33
N LEU A 1047 -12.92 20.28 23.79
CA LEU A 1047 -14.35 20.02 23.88
C LEU A 1047 -14.77 19.81 25.34
N LYS A 1048 -14.01 19.00 26.09
CA LYS A 1048 -14.29 18.71 27.50
C LYS A 1048 -14.27 19.96 28.37
N GLN A 1049 -13.25 20.80 28.23
CA GLN A 1049 -13.10 22.01 29.05
C GLN A 1049 -14.08 23.11 28.62
N THR A 1050 -14.39 23.23 27.32
CA THR A 1050 -15.44 24.12 26.82
C THR A 1050 -16.79 23.72 27.39
N LEU A 1051 -17.16 22.44 27.31
CA LEU A 1051 -18.43 21.94 27.88
C LEU A 1051 -18.51 22.16 29.39
N THR A 1052 -17.39 21.96 30.10
CA THR A 1052 -17.31 22.24 31.55
C THR A 1052 -17.56 23.72 31.85
N HIS A 1053 -16.99 24.63 31.06
CA HIS A 1053 -17.15 26.06 31.27
C HIS A 1053 -18.58 26.54 31.00
N VAL A 1054 -19.21 26.05 29.93
CA VAL A 1054 -20.55 26.52 29.50
C VAL A 1054 -21.71 25.99 30.34
N ILE A 1055 -21.46 25.09 31.31
CA ILE A 1055 -22.45 24.69 32.33
C ILE A 1055 -23.07 25.93 32.99
N GLY A 1056 -22.25 26.93 33.32
CA GLY A 1056 -22.70 28.18 33.97
C GLY A 1056 -23.33 29.22 33.04
N ILE A 1057 -23.43 28.93 31.73
CA ILE A 1057 -23.91 29.88 30.71
C ILE A 1057 -25.23 29.33 30.12
N ASP A 1058 -26.28 29.37 30.93
CA ASP A 1058 -27.60 28.80 30.61
C ASP A 1058 -28.52 29.72 29.79
N ARG A 1059 -28.08 30.96 29.52
CA ARG A 1059 -28.80 31.94 28.69
C ARG A 1059 -28.81 31.61 27.19
N VAL A 1060 -28.02 30.63 26.76
CA VAL A 1060 -27.95 30.11 25.38
C VAL A 1060 -28.08 28.58 25.38
N ASN A 1061 -28.50 28.01 24.26
CA ASN A 1061 -28.42 26.58 24.02
C ASN A 1061 -27.10 26.23 23.35
N TRP A 1062 -26.32 25.35 23.95
CA TRP A 1062 -25.08 24.81 23.41
C TRP A 1062 -25.34 23.48 22.73
N VAL A 1063 -24.98 23.37 21.46
CA VAL A 1063 -25.18 22.15 20.68
C VAL A 1063 -23.83 21.58 20.27
N VAL A 1064 -23.50 20.38 20.72
CA VAL A 1064 -22.33 19.64 20.23
C VAL A 1064 -22.68 19.01 18.89
N LYS A 1065 -21.90 19.31 17.85
CA LYS A 1065 -21.98 18.67 16.54
C LYS A 1065 -20.74 17.80 16.30
N PRO A 1066 -20.85 16.46 16.39
CA PRO A 1066 -19.77 15.54 16.04
C PRO A 1066 -19.32 15.68 14.58
N HIS A 1067 -18.03 15.41 14.33
CA HIS A 1067 -17.44 15.45 13.00
C HIS A 1067 -17.92 14.23 12.17
N PRO A 1068 -18.36 14.41 10.91
CA PRO A 1068 -18.86 13.29 10.08
C PRO A 1068 -17.79 12.20 9.84
N ASP A 1069 -16.54 12.62 9.71
CA ASP A 1069 -15.41 11.70 9.42
C ASP A 1069 -14.87 10.93 10.63
N ASP A 1070 -15.41 11.10 11.85
CA ASP A 1070 -14.85 10.45 13.05
C ASP A 1070 -14.74 8.92 12.90
N LYS A 1071 -15.67 8.33 12.13
CA LYS A 1071 -15.69 6.92 11.69
C LYS A 1071 -14.40 6.45 10.98
N TYR A 1072 -13.61 7.36 10.38
CA TYR A 1072 -12.38 7.02 9.65
C TYR A 1072 -11.10 7.10 10.51
N TYR A 1073 -11.18 7.56 11.76
CA TYR A 1073 -10.00 7.88 12.58
C TYR A 1073 -9.73 6.87 13.71
N ASN A 1074 -10.49 5.77 13.77
CA ASN A 1074 -10.39 4.74 14.82
C ASN A 1074 -10.32 5.33 16.24
N SER A 1075 -11.08 6.40 16.47
CA SER A 1075 -11.05 7.13 17.73
C SER A 1075 -11.63 6.28 18.86
N LYS A 1076 -10.92 6.19 20.00
CA LYS A 1076 -11.38 5.46 21.19
C LYS A 1076 -12.45 6.19 21.98
N VAL A 1077 -12.57 7.51 21.80
CA VAL A 1077 -13.59 8.35 22.43
C VAL A 1077 -14.18 9.25 21.35
N SER A 1078 -15.50 9.29 21.22
CA SER A 1078 -16.18 10.17 20.26
C SER A 1078 -16.71 11.44 20.95
N ALA A 1079 -17.07 12.46 20.18
CA ALA A 1079 -17.65 13.69 20.71
C ALA A 1079 -18.97 13.45 21.46
N GLU A 1080 -19.76 12.46 21.02
CA GLU A 1080 -20.98 11.99 21.69
C GLU A 1080 -20.68 11.46 23.09
N MET A 1081 -19.60 10.67 23.24
CA MET A 1081 -19.19 10.14 24.55
C MET A 1081 -18.72 11.25 25.49
N VAL A 1082 -18.08 12.30 24.96
CA VAL A 1082 -17.73 13.48 25.78
C VAL A 1082 -18.99 14.22 26.22
N TYR A 1083 -19.96 14.39 25.32
CA TYR A 1083 -21.24 15.03 25.61
C TYR A 1083 -22.06 14.28 26.67
N GLU A 1084 -22.01 12.95 26.74
CA GLU A 1084 -22.80 12.13 27.68
C GLU A 1084 -22.61 12.57 29.15
N ALA A 1085 -21.43 13.07 29.52
CA ALA A 1085 -21.16 13.62 30.86
C ALA A 1085 -21.92 14.93 31.18
N PHE A 1086 -22.47 15.59 30.17
CA PHE A 1086 -23.16 16.89 30.24
C PHE A 1086 -24.64 16.79 29.83
N ALA A 1087 -25.14 15.61 29.48
CA ALA A 1087 -26.51 15.40 28.99
C ALA A 1087 -27.62 15.74 30.02
N SER A 1088 -27.28 15.92 31.30
CA SER A 1088 -28.23 16.33 32.35
C SER A 1088 -28.53 17.83 32.36
N TYR A 1089 -27.75 18.66 31.65
CA TYR A 1089 -27.96 20.10 31.56
C TYR A 1089 -28.89 20.43 30.39
N SER A 1090 -30.08 20.98 30.66
CA SER A 1090 -31.14 21.18 29.66
C SER A 1090 -30.81 22.18 28.55
N HIS A 1091 -29.78 23.01 28.74
CA HIS A 1091 -29.29 23.96 27.74
C HIS A 1091 -28.08 23.42 26.96
N ILE A 1092 -27.63 22.18 27.19
CA ILE A 1092 -26.56 21.52 26.44
C ILE A 1092 -27.16 20.30 25.74
N ALA A 1093 -26.99 20.21 24.42
CA ALA A 1093 -27.56 19.15 23.60
C ALA A 1093 -26.58 18.60 22.57
N LEU A 1094 -26.89 17.42 22.06
CA LEU A 1094 -26.20 16.79 20.93
C LEU A 1094 -27.03 16.99 19.66
N ALA A 1095 -26.40 17.43 18.58
CA ALA A 1095 -27.07 17.54 17.28
C ALA A 1095 -27.53 16.17 16.76
N PRO A 1096 -28.67 16.06 16.05
CA PRO A 1096 -29.10 14.81 15.43
C PRO A 1096 -28.04 14.29 14.45
N ALA A 1097 -27.80 12.98 14.43
CA ALA A 1097 -26.77 12.38 13.59
C ALA A 1097 -27.06 12.52 12.08
N ASP A 1098 -28.34 12.62 11.73
CA ASP A 1098 -28.87 12.77 10.38
C ASP A 1098 -29.08 14.23 9.95
N ILE A 1099 -28.70 15.22 10.76
CA ILE A 1099 -28.86 16.63 10.39
C ILE A 1099 -28.01 17.01 9.17
N ASN A 1100 -28.63 17.72 8.22
CA ASN A 1100 -27.93 18.44 7.16
C ASN A 1100 -27.50 19.81 7.71
N ASN A 1101 -26.21 20.16 7.58
CA ASN A 1101 -25.64 21.40 8.10
C ASN A 1101 -26.34 22.66 7.56
N GLN A 1102 -26.93 22.61 6.37
CA GLN A 1102 -27.70 23.72 5.80
C GLN A 1102 -28.86 24.16 6.71
N SER A 1103 -29.45 23.23 7.48
CA SER A 1103 -30.48 23.54 8.48
C SER A 1103 -30.02 24.63 9.46
N LEU A 1104 -28.74 24.57 9.86
CA LEU A 1104 -28.18 25.40 10.92
C LEU A 1104 -27.96 26.85 10.46
N PHE A 1105 -27.92 27.14 9.16
CA PHE A 1105 -27.68 28.50 8.64
C PHE A 1105 -28.76 29.49 9.09
N ASP A 1106 -30.01 29.04 9.17
CA ASP A 1106 -31.14 29.91 9.43
C ASP A 1106 -31.27 30.30 10.92
N PHE A 1107 -30.87 29.41 11.83
CA PHE A 1107 -31.20 29.56 13.26
C PHE A 1107 -30.02 29.51 14.23
N THR A 1108 -28.81 29.19 13.77
CA THR A 1108 -27.61 29.27 14.59
C THR A 1108 -27.22 30.73 14.82
N HIS A 1109 -27.00 31.10 16.08
CA HIS A 1109 -26.60 32.44 16.49
C HIS A 1109 -25.10 32.67 16.29
N ALA A 1110 -24.27 31.75 16.77
CA ALA A 1110 -22.82 31.74 16.61
C ALA A 1110 -22.31 30.29 16.58
N ILE A 1111 -21.08 30.09 16.10
CA ILE A 1111 -20.41 28.78 16.17
C ILE A 1111 -19.07 28.87 16.88
N VAL A 1112 -18.64 27.75 17.45
CA VAL A 1112 -17.33 27.59 18.07
C VAL A 1112 -16.66 26.35 17.49
N THR A 1113 -15.40 26.47 17.10
CA THR A 1113 -14.57 25.36 16.66
C THR A 1113 -13.10 25.66 16.93
N VAL A 1114 -12.21 24.68 16.85
CA VAL A 1114 -10.77 24.93 16.91
C VAL A 1114 -10.26 25.43 15.57
N THR A 1115 -10.25 24.58 14.53
CA THR A 1115 -9.67 24.87 13.20
C THR A 1115 -10.57 24.44 12.04
N GLY A 1116 -11.83 24.09 12.31
CA GLY A 1116 -12.69 23.35 11.38
C GLY A 1116 -13.20 24.23 10.24
N THR A 1117 -13.45 23.66 9.05
CA THR A 1117 -13.95 24.41 7.89
C THR A 1117 -15.36 24.97 8.08
N ALA A 1118 -16.13 24.43 9.03
CA ALA A 1118 -17.39 25.02 9.47
C ALA A 1118 -17.25 26.52 9.77
N GLY A 1119 -16.09 27.01 10.23
CA GLY A 1119 -15.82 28.44 10.38
C GLY A 1119 -16.00 29.24 9.09
N ILE A 1120 -15.45 28.77 7.97
CA ILE A 1120 -15.63 29.42 6.66
C ILE A 1120 -17.09 29.33 6.22
N GLU A 1121 -17.67 28.14 6.33
CA GLU A 1121 -19.03 27.86 5.85
C GLU A 1121 -20.05 28.76 6.56
N PHE A 1122 -20.01 28.85 7.88
CA PHE A 1122 -20.95 29.65 8.67
C PHE A 1122 -20.64 31.15 8.60
N ALA A 1123 -19.37 31.56 8.55
CA ALA A 1123 -19.02 32.97 8.31
C ALA A 1123 -19.56 33.45 6.96
N SER A 1124 -19.58 32.58 5.93
CA SER A 1124 -20.15 32.92 4.62
C SER A 1124 -21.66 33.19 4.63
N GLN A 1125 -22.35 32.76 5.69
CA GLN A 1125 -23.78 33.00 5.93
C GLN A 1125 -24.01 34.15 6.92
N GLY A 1126 -22.96 34.92 7.24
CA GLY A 1126 -23.03 36.02 8.18
C GLY A 1126 -23.03 35.61 9.65
N ILE A 1127 -22.73 34.35 9.97
CA ILE A 1127 -22.78 33.81 11.33
C ILE A 1127 -21.41 34.04 12.02
N PRO A 1128 -21.37 34.67 13.20
CA PRO A 1128 -20.13 34.84 13.97
C PRO A 1128 -19.47 33.52 14.33
N VAL A 1129 -18.14 33.51 14.26
CA VAL A 1129 -17.31 32.32 14.49
C VAL A 1129 -16.28 32.62 15.57
N ILE A 1130 -16.24 31.80 16.62
CA ILE A 1130 -15.20 31.83 17.65
C ILE A 1130 -14.23 30.67 17.39
N LEU A 1131 -12.94 30.97 17.29
CA LEU A 1131 -11.88 29.99 17.11
C LEU A 1131 -11.12 29.72 18.41
N ALA A 1132 -10.94 28.44 18.74
CA ALA A 1132 -10.10 28.02 19.86
C ALA A 1132 -8.65 27.68 19.44
N GLY A 1133 -8.31 27.87 18.16
CA GLY A 1133 -6.97 27.73 17.61
C GLY A 1133 -6.83 28.47 16.27
N GLN A 1134 -5.61 28.62 15.76
CA GLN A 1134 -5.36 29.39 14.53
C GLN A 1134 -5.62 28.55 13.26
N ALA A 1135 -6.86 28.53 12.79
CA ALA A 1135 -7.24 27.92 11.52
C ALA A 1135 -6.52 28.54 10.29
N HIS A 1136 -6.54 27.83 9.16
CA HIS A 1136 -5.99 28.29 7.87
C HIS A 1136 -6.68 29.54 7.28
N TYR A 1137 -7.74 30.01 7.91
CA TYR A 1137 -8.50 31.20 7.53
C TYR A 1137 -8.50 32.29 8.59
N SER A 1138 -7.69 32.14 9.65
CA SER A 1138 -7.53 33.14 10.71
C SER A 1138 -6.81 34.40 10.20
N GLY A 1139 -6.99 35.53 10.87
CA GLY A 1139 -6.31 36.79 10.57
C GLY A 1139 -6.92 37.59 9.41
N HIS A 1140 -8.01 37.10 8.81
CA HIS A 1140 -8.69 37.77 7.69
C HIS A 1140 -9.92 38.60 8.10
N GLY A 1141 -10.15 38.76 9.41
CA GLY A 1141 -11.07 39.77 9.97
C GLY A 1141 -12.56 39.41 9.95
N PHE A 1142 -12.91 38.12 9.85
CA PHE A 1142 -14.29 37.62 9.92
C PHE A 1142 -14.52 36.60 11.06
N THR A 1143 -13.51 36.38 11.89
CA THR A 1143 -13.46 35.41 13.00
C THR A 1143 -13.07 36.11 14.29
N HIS A 1144 -13.59 35.62 15.41
CA HIS A 1144 -13.15 35.98 16.75
C HIS A 1144 -12.02 35.03 17.17
N GLU A 1145 -10.82 35.59 17.40
CA GLU A 1145 -9.57 34.84 17.63
C GLU A 1145 -8.98 35.19 19.00
N PRO A 1146 -9.52 34.64 20.10
CA PRO A 1146 -8.99 34.84 21.44
C PRO A 1146 -7.52 34.42 21.53
N LYS A 1147 -6.72 35.20 22.27
CA LYS A 1147 -5.27 34.97 22.44
C LYS A 1147 -4.92 34.25 23.73
N SER A 1148 -5.90 34.07 24.62
CA SER A 1148 -5.74 33.39 25.89
C SER A 1148 -7.03 32.64 26.26
N LEU A 1149 -6.92 31.66 27.18
CA LEU A 1149 -8.09 30.97 27.74
C LEU A 1149 -9.07 31.93 28.40
N ALA A 1150 -8.57 32.98 29.06
CA ALA A 1150 -9.41 34.01 29.68
C ALA A 1150 -10.24 34.77 28.63
N ASP A 1151 -9.61 35.19 27.53
CA ASP A 1151 -10.31 35.87 26.43
C ASP A 1151 -11.34 34.94 25.77
N TYR A 1152 -11.00 33.66 25.60
CA TYR A 1152 -11.90 32.65 25.03
C TYR A 1152 -13.14 32.45 25.91
N TYR A 1153 -12.96 32.26 27.22
CA TYR A 1153 -14.06 32.10 28.16
C TYR A 1153 -14.91 33.37 28.30
N GLN A 1154 -14.29 34.55 28.22
CA GLN A 1154 -15.05 35.81 28.16
C GLN A 1154 -15.90 35.88 26.89
N LEU A 1155 -15.36 35.53 25.72
CA LEU A 1155 -16.12 35.47 24.47
C LEU A 1155 -17.27 34.44 24.53
N LEU A 1156 -17.07 33.28 25.15
CA LEU A 1156 -18.15 32.31 25.37
C LEU A 1156 -19.24 32.86 26.30
N SER A 1157 -18.84 33.61 27.33
CA SER A 1157 -19.78 34.28 28.24
C SER A 1157 -20.62 35.30 27.50
N ASP A 1158 -20.01 36.11 26.63
CA ASP A 1158 -20.63 37.19 25.85
C ASP A 1158 -21.22 36.74 24.51
N VAL A 1159 -21.23 35.43 24.22
CA VAL A 1159 -21.58 34.90 22.89
C VAL A 1159 -22.97 35.29 22.40
N ALA A 1160 -23.92 35.50 23.33
CA ALA A 1160 -25.29 35.91 23.03
C ALA A 1160 -25.41 37.36 22.53
N ASP A 1161 -24.36 38.16 22.76
CA ASP A 1161 -24.28 39.58 22.42
C ASP A 1161 -23.59 39.81 21.06
N LEU A 1162 -23.13 38.73 20.40
CA LEU A 1162 -22.49 38.80 19.08
C LEU A 1162 -23.50 39.12 17.97
N SER A 1163 -23.15 40.10 17.13
CA SER A 1163 -23.95 40.51 15.99
C SER A 1163 -23.56 39.75 14.72
N ARG A 1164 -24.52 39.53 13.82
CA ARG A 1164 -24.27 38.99 12.47
C ARG A 1164 -23.17 39.78 11.75
N LEU A 1165 -22.35 39.07 10.96
CA LEU A 1165 -21.30 39.70 10.16
C LEU A 1165 -21.93 40.57 9.06
N SER A 1166 -21.35 41.75 8.83
CA SER A 1166 -21.78 42.64 7.75
C SER A 1166 -21.49 42.03 6.37
N PRO A 1167 -22.25 42.39 5.31
CA PRO A 1167 -21.99 41.89 3.96
C PRO A 1167 -20.55 42.08 3.47
N SER A 1168 -19.92 43.23 3.77
CA SER A 1168 -18.51 43.48 3.40
C SER A 1168 -17.51 42.57 4.11
N VAL A 1169 -17.84 42.07 5.30
CA VAL A 1169 -17.02 41.08 6.00
C VAL A 1169 -17.22 39.69 5.38
N VAL A 1170 -18.46 39.37 4.95
CA VAL A 1170 -18.77 38.13 4.24
C VAL A 1170 -18.04 38.06 2.89
N ASP A 1171 -17.90 39.17 2.17
CA ASP A 1171 -17.13 39.20 0.90
C ASP A 1171 -15.67 38.76 1.11
N ARG A 1172 -15.05 39.07 2.25
CA ARG A 1172 -13.69 38.62 2.59
C ARG A 1172 -13.62 37.09 2.73
N VAL A 1173 -14.69 36.46 3.21
CA VAL A 1173 -14.80 35.00 3.28
C VAL A 1173 -14.81 34.41 1.87
N TYR A 1174 -15.64 34.95 0.97
CA TYR A 1174 -15.69 34.49 -0.42
C TYR A 1174 -14.36 34.67 -1.13
N ALA A 1175 -13.72 35.85 -1.01
CA ALA A 1175 -12.41 36.08 -1.59
C ALA A 1175 -11.37 35.06 -1.09
N LEU A 1176 -11.32 34.80 0.22
CA LEU A 1176 -10.41 33.81 0.80
C LEU A 1176 -10.64 32.40 0.23
N VAL A 1177 -11.90 31.97 0.12
CA VAL A 1177 -12.27 30.68 -0.45
C VAL A 1177 -11.79 30.58 -1.90
N ALA A 1178 -12.03 31.59 -2.73
CA ALA A 1178 -11.53 31.58 -4.10
C ALA A 1178 -9.99 31.49 -4.15
N ILE A 1179 -9.29 32.19 -3.27
CA ILE A 1179 -7.83 32.14 -3.24
C ILE A 1179 -7.35 30.73 -2.89
N GLN A 1180 -7.88 30.12 -1.82
CA GLN A 1180 -7.45 28.81 -1.32
C GLN A 1180 -7.84 27.65 -2.25
N PHE A 1181 -9.06 27.69 -2.80
CA PHE A 1181 -9.65 26.55 -3.51
C PHE A 1181 -9.54 26.68 -5.03
N TYR A 1182 -9.30 27.88 -5.56
CA TYR A 1182 -9.16 28.12 -6.99
C TYR A 1182 -7.78 28.66 -7.37
N CYS A 1183 -7.32 29.75 -6.75
CA CYS A 1183 -6.12 30.48 -7.21
C CYS A 1183 -4.80 29.80 -6.85
N MET A 1184 -4.68 29.26 -5.64
CA MET A 1184 -3.47 28.57 -5.14
C MET A 1184 -3.42 27.07 -5.51
N ARG A 1185 -4.49 26.57 -6.15
CA ARG A 1185 -4.59 25.18 -6.60
C ARG A 1185 -4.31 25.09 -8.07
N VAL A 1186 -3.09 24.70 -8.37
CA VAL A 1186 -2.53 24.68 -9.72
C VAL A 1186 -2.63 23.28 -10.31
N PRO A 1187 -3.28 23.11 -11.47
CA PRO A 1187 -3.31 21.84 -12.19
C PRO A 1187 -1.91 21.41 -12.57
N CYS A 1188 -1.58 20.14 -12.32
CA CYS A 1188 -0.34 19.50 -12.78
C CYS A 1188 -0.70 18.43 -13.80
N VAL A 1189 -0.17 18.55 -15.02
CA VAL A 1189 -0.51 17.65 -16.14
C VAL A 1189 -0.13 16.19 -15.86
N TYR A 1190 0.89 15.96 -15.03
CA TYR A 1190 1.40 14.64 -14.66
C TYR A 1190 0.61 13.94 -13.55
N MET A 1191 -0.32 14.63 -12.88
CA MET A 1191 -1.13 14.01 -11.83
C MET A 1191 -2.23 13.13 -12.45
N PRO A 1192 -2.30 11.83 -12.12
CA PRO A 1192 -3.42 10.98 -12.51
C PRO A 1192 -4.70 11.38 -11.76
N GLU A 1193 -5.86 11.00 -12.30
CA GLU A 1193 -7.12 11.15 -11.58
C GLU A 1193 -7.19 10.10 -10.48
N MET A 1194 -7.42 10.55 -9.25
CA MET A 1194 -7.54 9.68 -8.10
C MET A 1194 -8.44 10.32 -7.04
N PRO A 1195 -9.06 9.49 -6.18
CA PRO A 1195 -9.63 9.96 -4.94
C PRO A 1195 -8.62 10.77 -4.16
N LEU A 1196 -9.09 11.87 -3.58
CA LEU A 1196 -8.25 12.66 -2.67
C LEU A 1196 -8.24 12.03 -1.27
N THR A 1197 -9.31 11.35 -0.87
CA THR A 1197 -9.44 10.72 0.44
C THR A 1197 -8.65 9.40 0.50
N PRO A 1198 -7.79 9.20 1.52
CA PRO A 1198 -7.00 7.97 1.66
C PRO A 1198 -7.83 6.69 1.86
N TRP A 1199 -9.11 6.80 2.22
CA TRP A 1199 -10.01 5.67 2.50
C TRP A 1199 -10.89 5.27 1.32
N GLU A 1200 -10.97 6.07 0.25
CA GLU A 1200 -11.67 5.69 -0.96
C GLU A 1200 -10.84 4.69 -1.78
N SER A 1201 -11.46 3.58 -2.19
CA SER A 1201 -10.80 2.62 -3.06
C SER A 1201 -10.66 3.17 -4.48
N TYR A 1202 -9.52 2.92 -5.12
CA TYR A 1202 -9.29 3.22 -6.52
C TYR A 1202 -8.59 2.06 -7.23
N ASP A 1203 -8.70 2.02 -8.56
CA ASP A 1203 -7.98 1.05 -9.37
C ASP A 1203 -6.55 1.53 -9.66
N ARG A 1204 -5.58 0.92 -8.97
CA ARG A 1204 -4.15 1.20 -9.16
C ARG A 1204 -3.69 0.96 -10.60
N THR A 1205 -4.31 0.01 -11.32
CA THR A 1205 -3.99 -0.25 -12.73
C THR A 1205 -4.32 0.96 -13.58
N GLU A 1206 -5.52 1.52 -13.41
CA GLU A 1206 -5.97 2.70 -14.13
C GLU A 1206 -5.11 3.90 -13.79
N VAL A 1207 -4.78 4.10 -12.51
CA VAL A 1207 -3.90 5.18 -12.05
C VAL A 1207 -2.54 5.13 -12.76
N TRP A 1208 -1.90 3.96 -12.83
CA TRP A 1208 -0.61 3.82 -13.52
C TRP A 1208 -0.73 3.99 -15.02
N LEU A 1209 -1.80 3.49 -15.65
CA LEU A 1209 -2.04 3.73 -17.08
C LEU A 1209 -2.25 5.21 -17.39
N GLN A 1210 -3.05 5.91 -16.59
CA GLN A 1210 -3.26 7.35 -16.73
C GLN A 1210 -1.97 8.14 -16.49
N ALA A 1211 -1.21 7.81 -15.44
CA ALA A 1211 0.07 8.45 -15.16
C ALA A 1211 1.07 8.21 -16.31
N SER A 1212 1.12 6.99 -16.83
CA SER A 1212 1.96 6.60 -17.98
C SER A 1212 1.60 7.37 -19.25
N ASP A 1213 0.31 7.51 -19.51
CA ASP A 1213 -0.21 8.24 -20.65
C ASP A 1213 0.06 9.75 -20.54
N ARG A 1214 -0.20 10.34 -19.37
CA ARG A 1214 0.10 11.74 -19.09
C ARG A 1214 1.59 12.04 -19.25
N VAL A 1215 2.46 11.22 -18.67
CA VAL A 1215 3.91 11.42 -18.79
C VAL A 1215 4.43 11.17 -20.21
N ALA A 1216 3.76 10.34 -21.02
CA ALA A 1216 4.09 10.18 -22.43
C ALA A 1216 3.63 11.38 -23.29
N ARG A 1217 2.51 12.01 -22.94
CA ARG A 1217 1.90 13.10 -23.75
C ARG A 1217 2.50 14.48 -23.52
N TYR A 1218 2.76 14.88 -22.27
CA TYR A 1218 3.04 16.29 -21.94
C TYR A 1218 4.52 16.57 -21.67
N GLU A 1219 5.07 17.62 -22.28
CA GLU A 1219 6.39 18.17 -21.91
C GLU A 1219 6.31 19.00 -20.64
N PHE A 1220 7.37 18.98 -19.81
CA PHE A 1220 7.31 19.61 -18.49
C PHE A 1220 7.18 21.14 -18.57
N GLY A 1221 7.70 21.74 -19.64
CA GLY A 1221 7.54 23.18 -19.92
C GLY A 1221 6.09 23.58 -20.23
N GLU A 1222 5.26 22.62 -20.64
CA GLU A 1222 3.82 22.82 -20.91
C GLU A 1222 2.97 22.70 -19.64
N ASP A 1223 3.55 22.25 -18.52
CA ASP A 1223 2.82 22.09 -17.27
C ASP A 1223 2.56 23.45 -16.60
N PRO A 1224 1.29 23.88 -16.42
CA PRO A 1224 0.97 25.12 -15.71
C PRO A 1224 1.53 25.13 -14.27
N PHE A 1225 1.68 23.95 -13.66
CA PHE A 1225 2.30 23.83 -12.35
C PHE A 1225 3.79 24.17 -12.35
N PHE A 1226 4.55 23.76 -13.37
CA PHE A 1226 5.95 24.16 -13.49
C PHE A 1226 6.08 25.68 -13.60
N GLN A 1227 5.28 26.31 -14.45
CA GLN A 1227 5.29 27.76 -14.63
C GLN A 1227 4.97 28.51 -13.33
N SER A 1228 3.99 28.00 -12.57
CA SER A 1228 3.58 28.59 -11.30
C SER A 1228 4.66 28.44 -10.22
N VAL A 1229 5.35 27.30 -10.16
CA VAL A 1229 6.48 27.08 -9.25
C VAL A 1229 7.69 27.92 -9.65
N LEU A 1230 7.97 28.06 -10.96
CA LEU A 1230 9.03 28.93 -11.47
C LEU A 1230 8.82 30.38 -11.00
N VAL A 1231 7.61 30.91 -11.18
CA VAL A 1231 7.27 32.27 -10.71
C VAL A 1231 7.38 32.34 -9.18
N GLN A 1232 6.84 31.36 -8.44
CA GLN A 1232 6.96 31.33 -6.97
C GLN A 1232 8.41 31.45 -6.50
N VAL A 1233 9.33 30.72 -7.13
CA VAL A 1233 10.76 30.76 -6.80
C VAL A 1233 11.38 32.10 -7.22
N ALA A 1234 11.14 32.55 -8.45
CA ALA A 1234 11.74 33.77 -9.00
C ALA A 1234 11.39 35.02 -8.18
N VAL A 1235 10.19 35.05 -7.60
CA VAL A 1235 9.66 36.23 -6.91
C VAL A 1235 9.61 36.08 -5.39
N ASP A 1236 10.15 34.98 -4.89
CA ASP A 1236 10.16 34.63 -3.48
C ASP A 1236 8.76 34.54 -2.83
N ALA A 1237 7.71 34.21 -3.59
CA ALA A 1237 6.34 34.08 -3.07
C ALA A 1237 6.15 32.91 -2.08
N LYS A 1238 5.09 33.00 -1.25
CA LYS A 1238 4.73 31.93 -0.31
C LYS A 1238 4.03 30.78 -1.02
N HIS A 1239 3.17 31.03 -1.99
CA HIS A 1239 2.47 29.97 -2.73
C HIS A 1239 2.78 29.97 -4.22
N ALA A 1240 2.68 28.78 -4.81
CA ALA A 1240 2.46 28.67 -6.24
C ALA A 1240 1.01 29.08 -6.55
N ILE A 1241 0.84 30.08 -7.40
CA ILE A 1241 -0.45 30.62 -7.82
C ILE A 1241 -0.63 30.31 -9.32
N ARG A 1242 -1.86 30.06 -9.76
CA ARG A 1242 -2.13 29.76 -11.18
C ARG A 1242 -1.53 30.80 -12.12
N TYR A 1243 -0.84 30.30 -13.13
CA TYR A 1243 -0.11 31.11 -14.10
C TYR A 1243 -0.97 32.16 -14.82
N GLU A 1244 -2.25 31.91 -15.10
CA GLU A 1244 -3.13 32.92 -15.72
C GLU A 1244 -3.22 34.23 -14.92
N TYR A 1245 -3.13 34.17 -13.59
CA TYR A 1245 -3.14 35.36 -12.72
C TYR A 1245 -1.79 36.09 -12.68
N HIS A 1246 -0.72 35.47 -13.17
CA HIS A 1246 0.56 36.13 -13.41
C HIS A 1246 0.58 36.86 -14.77
N VAL A 1247 -0.23 36.43 -15.74
CA VAL A 1247 -0.18 36.94 -17.13
C VAL A 1247 -1.23 38.04 -17.40
N SER A 1248 -2.36 38.05 -16.68
CA SER A 1248 -3.54 38.88 -16.99
C SER A 1248 -3.68 40.19 -16.19
N GLY A 1249 -2.73 40.55 -15.31
CA GLY A 1249 -2.81 41.75 -14.47
C GLY A 1249 -1.47 42.50 -14.29
N ASP A 1250 -1.52 43.63 -13.59
CA ASP A 1250 -0.40 44.55 -13.25
C ASP A 1250 0.71 43.93 -12.37
N PHE A 1251 0.90 42.61 -12.39
CA PHE A 1251 2.14 41.94 -11.96
C PHE A 1251 3.28 42.14 -12.99
N ARG A 1252 3.24 43.25 -13.73
CA ARG A 1252 4.23 43.69 -14.72
C ARG A 1252 4.51 45.17 -14.46
N PRO A 1253 5.52 45.48 -13.65
CA PRO A 1253 6.63 46.19 -14.31
C PRO A 1253 8.00 45.49 -14.20
N ASP A 1254 8.28 44.73 -13.14
CA ASP A 1254 9.66 44.31 -12.83
C ASP A 1254 9.89 42.78 -12.69
N PHE A 1255 8.85 41.96 -12.87
CA PHE A 1255 8.84 40.56 -12.40
C PHE A 1255 9.24 39.48 -13.43
N ILE A 1256 9.35 39.80 -14.73
CA ILE A 1256 9.63 38.82 -15.80
C ILE A 1256 10.84 39.26 -16.64
N ALA A 1257 11.88 39.75 -15.97
CA ALA A 1257 13.15 40.15 -16.60
C ALA A 1257 14.37 39.35 -16.10
N VAL A 1258 14.16 38.27 -15.33
CA VAL A 1258 15.23 37.42 -14.78
C VAL A 1258 15.20 36.03 -15.39
#